data_AF-A0A443HZ85-F1
#
_entry.id   AF-A0A443HZ85-F1
#
_cell.length_a   1.000
_cell.length_b   1.000
_cell.length_c   1.000
_cell.angle_alpha   90.00
_cell.angle_beta   90.00
_cell.angle_gamma   90.00
#
_symmetry.space_group_name_H-M   'P 1'
#
loop_
_entity.id
_entity.type
_entity.pdbx_description
1 polymer ?
#
loop_
_entity_poly.entity_id
_entity_poly.type
_entity_poly.pdbx_seq_one_letter_code
_entity_poly.pdbx_strand_id
1 'polypeptide(L)'
;MWLDRLSGHSTPSGSPSPYNNRNYSPHSRRPSHLSPNPPSNRPGINPRSSSLSLLSISNDSTASLPGTARASNGASQKQGTSSSRPPGVPDPIDVLNAIIGKRSDESGGTGLDAEAEPAEKPAQLVETIDFEGLSLEEFISKKDETNVFLKSEAGAQTIQQFEKERDKFQELHNAITDCDDILKSVESYLADFQTELGAVSAEIETLQSRSIQLNAKLENRRNVEKLLGPAVEEISISPKAVKVIADGPIDENWMKALTELEARAATIEAKSSGSNNIKAIEDVKPLLTDIKNKAVERIRDYLVSQIRALRSPNINAQILQQQKLVKFKDLYSYISRAHPTLTEQITQAYVNTMRWYYLSNFTRYNQALEKLKLHTDRNDVLGGDPSSQRTGNILTTGRGVTAAHDPFSLGRRMDILRTTNHMAMSSYLVDEDKSVHGIEVPFRNFNLALVDNVSAEYSFMTEMFSTKTFHQISRRAVEIFEPVFALGQSLTKQLIENSTDSLGVLLCVRLNQQSAFELQRRKIPVADSYVNGTNMLLWPRFQKIMDMHCESLKRLSASGRSSVPSLSLGGDDKHSSAPHFLTQRFGQLLHGILALSGEAGDDEPLSNSLARLTAEFDSLLTKLSRSTGDPKRRERFLFNNYSLVLTIISDTDGKLAAEQKQTIRSCRYQHLEDDVANSALQVIGAGVVGLAVARQLASRDGTSTILLERHGAVGMETSSRNSEVIHAGIYYPADSLKTKLCIKGREMLYDLCEKRDIPHRNTKKWIVAQNEDEWKSCLRVHEHAQSIGVPTRLVSQEEAKQREPEVRAQAGIVESLTTGIVDSHSLMTCLQGDYENQGGDVALQTAVTRIEPLNSGKDGYRIWARSEDGSEDSITAETLINSAGNGACYINNLVLPEERHRTPYFAKGTYFSYSASSPRTSTLIYPAPMPGHGGLGTHLTLDLTGRIRFGPDVEWISDPNDLKPSAARLQEALPQIKAYLPNVNPEAIDLDYCGIRPKLNPGGGNTAGKGFQDFIIQKEEGFPGFINLLGIESPGLTSALAIGKMVEGLLYK
;
A
#
# COMPACT_ATOMS: atom_id res chain seq x y z
N MET A 1 -8.60 27.27 0.45
CA MET A 1 -7.19 26.88 0.68
C MET A 1 -6.24 28.09 0.59
N TRP A 2 -5.85 28.58 -0.60
CA TRP A 2 -4.80 29.61 -0.72
C TRP A 2 -5.29 31.06 -0.51
N LEU A 3 -6.48 31.40 -1.04
CA LEU A 3 -7.04 32.76 -0.93
C LEU A 3 -7.44 33.11 0.50
N ASP A 4 -8.04 32.16 1.23
CA ASP A 4 -8.41 32.33 2.64
C ASP A 4 -7.18 32.61 3.54
N ARG A 5 -5.96 32.36 3.03
CA ARG A 5 -4.69 32.66 3.70
C ARG A 5 -4.13 34.06 3.38
N LEU A 6 -4.69 34.83 2.44
CA LEU A 6 -4.11 36.09 1.94
C LEU A 6 -5.12 37.23 1.65
N SER A 7 -6.44 36.97 1.59
CA SER A 7 -7.44 38.01 1.33
C SER A 7 -7.88 38.71 2.62
N GLY A 8 -7.45 39.95 2.84
CA GLY A 8 -7.71 40.74 4.06
C GLY A 8 -9.15 41.23 4.29
N HIS A 9 -10.17 40.73 3.58
CA HIS A 9 -11.57 41.15 3.72
C HIS A 9 -12.55 39.97 3.62
N SER A 10 -13.70 40.16 4.25
CA SER A 10 -14.65 39.10 4.62
C SER A 10 -15.75 38.83 3.59
N THR A 11 -16.19 37.57 3.55
CA THR A 11 -17.57 37.19 3.20
C THR A 11 -18.12 36.29 4.30
N PRO A 12 -19.33 36.55 4.85
CA PRO A 12 -19.87 35.78 5.96
C PRO A 12 -20.42 34.43 5.49
N SER A 13 -19.98 33.35 6.12
CA SER A 13 -20.59 32.01 6.01
C SER A 13 -21.27 31.63 7.33
N GLY A 14 -22.21 30.68 7.26
CA GLY A 14 -23.27 30.50 8.26
C GLY A 14 -22.79 30.21 9.69
N SER A 15 -23.47 30.85 10.65
CA SER A 15 -23.25 30.72 12.09
C SER A 15 -23.65 29.35 12.66
N PRO A 16 -22.77 28.66 13.42
CA PRO A 16 -23.17 27.67 14.42
C PRO A 16 -23.61 28.38 15.71
N SER A 17 -24.71 27.94 16.33
CA SER A 17 -25.15 28.45 17.63
C SER A 17 -24.29 27.94 18.79
N PRO A 18 -24.10 28.71 19.88
CA PRO A 18 -23.11 28.40 20.91
C PRO A 18 -23.56 27.30 21.90
N TYR A 19 -22.59 26.52 22.37
CA TYR A 19 -22.72 25.64 23.53
C TYR A 19 -22.96 26.44 24.82
N ASN A 20 -23.74 25.88 25.75
CA ASN A 20 -23.94 26.46 27.08
C ASN A 20 -24.04 25.36 28.16
N ASN A 21 -23.42 25.57 29.32
CA ASN A 21 -23.30 24.56 30.39
C ASN A 21 -24.51 24.57 31.34
N ARG A 22 -25.08 23.40 31.68
CA ARG A 22 -25.54 23.02 33.05
C ARG A 22 -25.97 21.55 33.18
N ASN A 23 -26.20 21.12 34.43
CA ASN A 23 -26.15 19.73 34.90
C ASN A 23 -27.53 19.03 35.02
N TYR A 24 -27.47 17.74 35.39
CA TYR A 24 -28.48 16.92 36.10
C TYR A 24 -29.61 16.18 35.33
N SER A 25 -29.23 15.03 34.74
CA SER A 25 -29.79 13.70 35.11
C SER A 25 -31.29 13.38 34.75
N PRO A 26 -31.89 12.21 35.11
CA PRO A 26 -32.13 11.18 34.07
C PRO A 26 -33.51 10.46 34.06
N HIS A 27 -34.01 10.02 32.88
CA HIS A 27 -34.60 8.67 32.59
C HIS A 27 -35.52 8.59 31.34
N SER A 28 -35.27 7.56 30.51
CA SER A 28 -36.21 6.60 29.88
C SER A 28 -37.53 7.05 29.19
N ARG A 29 -37.68 6.69 27.90
CA ARG A 29 -38.61 5.62 27.43
C ARG A 29 -38.36 5.16 25.98
N ARG A 30 -39.07 4.09 25.55
CA ARG A 30 -38.87 3.31 24.30
C ARG A 30 -39.86 3.69 23.16
N PRO A 31 -39.67 3.22 21.90
CA PRO A 31 -40.36 3.71 20.69
C PRO A 31 -41.60 2.89 20.28
N SER A 32 -42.25 3.30 19.17
CA SER A 32 -43.34 2.57 18.49
C SER A 32 -43.16 2.50 16.96
N HIS A 33 -43.63 1.41 16.36
CA HIS A 33 -43.65 1.11 14.91
C HIS A 33 -44.86 1.74 14.19
N LEU A 34 -44.83 1.80 12.84
CA LEU A 34 -45.82 1.15 11.95
C LEU A 34 -45.41 1.21 10.45
N SER A 35 -46.01 0.35 9.61
CA SER A 35 -45.79 0.10 8.17
C SER A 35 -47.19 -0.18 7.50
N PRO A 36 -47.44 -0.58 6.21
CA PRO A 36 -46.58 -1.23 5.18
C PRO A 36 -46.81 -0.80 3.68
N ASN A 37 -46.45 -1.65 2.70
CA ASN A 37 -46.56 -1.55 1.22
C ASN A 37 -47.72 -2.44 0.64
N PRO A 38 -47.86 -2.72 -0.69
CA PRO A 38 -48.14 -1.92 -1.92
C PRO A 38 -49.47 -2.44 -2.60
N PRO A 39 -49.67 -2.76 -3.94
CA PRO A 39 -49.15 -2.28 -5.26
C PRO A 39 -50.22 -2.08 -6.41
N SER A 40 -49.73 -1.63 -7.61
CA SER A 40 -50.14 -2.04 -9.00
C SER A 40 -51.25 -1.34 -9.84
N ASN A 41 -51.09 -1.50 -11.18
CA ASN A 41 -52.00 -1.30 -12.35
C ASN A 41 -52.03 0.00 -13.22
N ARG A 42 -52.35 -0.22 -14.53
CA ARG A 42 -52.48 0.69 -15.71
C ARG A 42 -53.97 1.14 -15.95
N PRO A 43 -54.44 1.81 -17.06
CA PRO A 43 -53.81 2.39 -18.28
C PRO A 43 -54.34 3.79 -18.76
N GLY A 44 -53.82 4.34 -19.88
CA GLY A 44 -54.71 4.78 -21.01
C GLY A 44 -54.76 6.24 -21.57
N ILE A 45 -54.13 6.47 -22.74
CA ILE A 45 -54.65 7.16 -23.97
C ILE A 45 -54.90 8.71 -24.03
N ASN A 46 -54.65 9.30 -25.21
CA ASN A 46 -54.77 10.73 -25.60
C ASN A 46 -56.12 11.14 -26.27
N PRO A 47 -56.40 12.46 -26.37
CA PRO A 47 -56.86 13.12 -27.63
C PRO A 47 -55.83 14.17 -28.14
N ARG A 48 -55.57 14.37 -29.46
CA ARG A 48 -56.33 15.09 -30.53
C ARG A 48 -56.52 16.61 -30.26
N SER A 49 -56.35 17.53 -31.22
CA SER A 49 -55.80 17.53 -32.61
C SER A 49 -55.33 18.99 -32.94
N SER A 50 -55.31 19.66 -34.11
CA SER A 50 -55.69 19.55 -35.55
C SER A 50 -55.22 20.88 -36.23
N SER A 51 -55.06 21.11 -37.55
CA SER A 51 -54.98 20.37 -38.83
C SER A 51 -54.67 21.38 -39.99
N LEU A 52 -54.66 20.97 -41.27
CA LEU A 52 -54.51 21.80 -42.52
C LEU A 52 -53.07 22.31 -42.80
N SER A 53 -52.27 21.85 -43.80
CA SER A 53 -52.37 20.90 -44.94
C SER A 53 -52.57 21.49 -46.36
N LEU A 54 -51.95 20.81 -47.36
CA LEU A 54 -51.86 21.10 -48.81
C LEU A 54 -50.84 22.24 -49.14
N LEU A 55 -49.80 22.07 -49.95
CA LEU A 55 -49.25 20.97 -50.81
C LEU A 55 -47.70 21.15 -50.89
N SER A 56 -46.82 20.32 -51.49
CA SER A 56 -46.93 19.12 -52.36
C SER A 56 -45.68 18.19 -52.29
N ILE A 57 -45.83 17.02 -52.91
CA ILE A 57 -44.91 15.96 -53.41
C ILE A 57 -43.63 16.51 -54.15
N SER A 58 -42.46 15.84 -54.25
CA SER A 58 -42.14 14.38 -54.17
C SER A 58 -40.70 14.01 -53.74
N ASN A 59 -40.55 12.78 -53.20
CA ASN A 59 -39.38 11.86 -53.17
C ASN A 59 -38.01 12.34 -52.60
N ASP A 60 -37.14 11.48 -52.05
CA ASP A 60 -37.22 10.02 -51.83
C ASP A 60 -36.54 9.60 -50.51
N SER A 61 -36.62 8.32 -50.11
CA SER A 61 -36.02 7.83 -48.84
C SER A 61 -35.53 6.39 -48.89
N THR A 62 -34.39 6.12 -48.25
CA THR A 62 -34.07 4.79 -47.69
C THR A 62 -33.49 4.95 -46.28
N ALA A 63 -33.82 4.02 -45.39
CA ALA A 63 -33.52 4.08 -43.96
C ALA A 63 -32.62 2.93 -43.51
N SER A 64 -32.02 3.06 -42.33
CA SER A 64 -31.27 2.00 -41.66
C SER A 64 -31.55 1.97 -40.16
N LEU A 65 -31.70 0.75 -39.61
CA LEU A 65 -31.84 0.49 -38.17
C LEU A 65 -31.06 -0.80 -37.82
N PRO A 66 -30.37 -0.85 -36.65
CA PRO A 66 -29.79 -2.07 -36.09
C PRO A 66 -30.84 -2.89 -35.29
N GLY A 67 -30.63 -4.15 -34.89
CA GLY A 67 -29.46 -5.04 -35.08
C GLY A 67 -29.07 -5.75 -33.78
N THR A 68 -28.91 -7.09 -33.78
CA THR A 68 -28.61 -7.88 -32.56
C THR A 68 -27.85 -9.19 -32.79
N ALA A 69 -27.04 -9.56 -31.77
CA ALA A 69 -26.57 -10.90 -31.40
C ALA A 69 -25.48 -11.61 -32.25
N ARG A 70 -24.57 -12.33 -31.55
CA ARG A 70 -23.45 -13.11 -32.12
C ARG A 70 -22.88 -14.13 -31.10
N ALA A 71 -23.04 -15.42 -31.36
CA ALA A 71 -22.39 -16.58 -30.71
C ALA A 71 -22.77 -17.86 -31.50
N SER A 72 -22.00 -18.95 -31.59
CA SER A 72 -20.64 -19.28 -31.11
C SER A 72 -19.92 -20.22 -32.10
N ASN A 73 -18.76 -20.79 -31.71
CA ASN A 73 -17.92 -21.78 -32.41
C ASN A 73 -16.95 -21.17 -33.46
N GLY A 74 -15.70 -21.64 -33.60
CA GLY A 74 -14.97 -22.60 -32.77
C GLY A 74 -13.70 -23.14 -33.47
N ALA A 75 -12.63 -23.40 -32.71
CA ALA A 75 -11.40 -24.11 -33.13
C ALA A 75 -10.53 -23.49 -34.26
N SER A 76 -9.52 -22.75 -33.80
CA SER A 76 -8.20 -22.49 -34.39
C SER A 76 -7.52 -23.58 -35.24
N GLN A 77 -6.74 -23.17 -36.24
CA GLN A 77 -5.27 -23.37 -36.23
C GLN A 77 -4.50 -22.39 -37.15
N LYS A 78 -3.19 -22.22 -36.90
CA LYS A 78 -2.26 -21.38 -37.68
C LYS A 78 -0.98 -22.17 -37.97
N GLN A 79 -0.67 -22.37 -39.25
CA GLN A 79 0.64 -22.67 -39.86
C GLN A 79 0.47 -22.50 -41.39
N GLY A 80 1.49 -22.27 -42.21
CA GLY A 80 2.90 -22.05 -41.90
C GLY A 80 3.78 -22.42 -43.12
N THR A 81 4.25 -21.42 -43.86
CA THR A 81 5.33 -21.51 -44.90
C THR A 81 5.24 -22.56 -46.01
N SER A 82 4.77 -22.12 -47.19
CA SER A 82 5.49 -22.14 -48.49
C SER A 82 6.51 -23.24 -48.87
N SER A 83 6.46 -23.64 -50.16
CA SER A 83 7.50 -24.35 -50.94
C SER A 83 7.56 -25.88 -50.75
N SER A 84 7.58 -26.74 -51.78
CA SER A 84 7.36 -26.57 -53.25
C SER A 84 7.27 -27.96 -53.94
N ARG A 85 7.47 -27.99 -55.28
CA ARG A 85 8.11 -29.06 -56.10
C ARG A 85 7.16 -30.07 -56.82
N PRO A 86 7.66 -30.92 -57.77
CA PRO A 86 7.74 -30.52 -59.18
C PRO A 86 7.04 -31.52 -60.16
N PRO A 87 7.61 -31.96 -61.32
CA PRO A 87 6.84 -32.15 -62.54
C PRO A 87 5.94 -33.40 -62.55
N GLY A 88 4.91 -33.38 -63.40
CA GLY A 88 4.06 -34.54 -63.69
C GLY A 88 2.61 -34.24 -64.07
N VAL A 89 2.16 -33.00 -63.87
CA VAL A 89 0.82 -32.53 -64.26
C VAL A 89 0.97 -31.48 -65.37
N PRO A 90 0.48 -31.73 -66.60
CA PRO A 90 0.55 -30.77 -67.70
C PRO A 90 -0.32 -29.52 -67.49
N ASP A 91 0.07 -28.39 -68.07
CA ASP A 91 -0.72 -27.15 -68.04
C ASP A 91 -1.95 -27.23 -68.99
N PRO A 92 -3.07 -26.55 -68.69
CA PRO A 92 -4.28 -26.58 -69.50
C PRO A 92 -4.13 -25.92 -70.89
N ILE A 93 -2.99 -25.28 -71.16
CA ILE A 93 -2.63 -24.69 -72.47
C ILE A 93 -2.13 -25.77 -73.44
N ASP A 94 -1.38 -26.77 -72.97
CA ASP A 94 -0.91 -27.88 -73.82
C ASP A 94 -2.07 -28.78 -74.30
N VAL A 95 -3.11 -28.90 -73.48
CA VAL A 95 -4.36 -29.60 -73.83
C VAL A 95 -5.07 -28.93 -75.01
N LEU A 96 -4.99 -27.59 -75.13
CA LEU A 96 -5.53 -26.83 -76.25
C LEU A 96 -4.64 -26.93 -77.50
N ASN A 97 -3.32 -26.84 -77.33
CA ASN A 97 -2.35 -26.99 -78.42
C ASN A 97 -2.42 -28.39 -79.08
N ALA A 98 -2.85 -29.42 -78.35
CA ALA A 98 -3.03 -30.77 -78.87
C ALA A 98 -4.25 -30.94 -79.81
N ILE A 99 -5.21 -29.99 -79.82
CA ILE A 99 -6.49 -30.14 -80.54
C ILE A 99 -6.44 -29.60 -81.98
N ILE A 100 -5.51 -28.69 -82.31
CA ILE A 100 -5.47 -27.94 -83.59
C ILE A 100 -4.12 -28.20 -84.33
N GLY A 101 -3.49 -29.33 -84.08
CA GLY A 101 -2.06 -29.54 -84.34
C GLY A 101 -1.60 -29.37 -85.81
N LYS A 102 -0.66 -28.43 -86.02
CA LYS A 102 0.25 -28.41 -87.18
C LYS A 102 1.69 -28.32 -86.69
N ARG A 103 2.65 -28.83 -87.47
CA ARG A 103 4.05 -29.02 -87.07
C ARG A 103 4.90 -27.76 -87.34
N SER A 104 5.78 -27.43 -86.40
CA SER A 104 7.21 -27.01 -86.55
C SER A 104 7.62 -26.27 -87.86
N ASP A 105 8.27 -25.10 -87.85
CA ASP A 105 9.15 -24.50 -86.82
C ASP A 105 9.27 -22.96 -86.89
N GLU A 106 10.01 -22.42 -85.90
CA GLU A 106 10.68 -21.09 -85.81
C GLU A 106 9.91 -19.81 -85.37
N SER A 107 10.47 -19.21 -84.31
CA SER A 107 10.46 -17.78 -83.92
C SER A 107 9.20 -17.19 -83.26
N GLY A 108 9.42 -16.59 -82.08
CA GLY A 108 8.39 -16.13 -81.16
C GLY A 108 7.64 -14.84 -81.51
N GLY A 109 6.47 -14.68 -80.88
CA GLY A 109 5.63 -13.50 -80.90
C GLY A 109 4.36 -13.74 -80.09
N THR A 110 3.89 -12.77 -79.30
CA THR A 110 2.74 -12.95 -78.40
C THR A 110 1.41 -12.54 -79.04
N GLY A 111 0.60 -13.54 -79.43
CA GLY A 111 -0.88 -13.56 -79.38
C GLY A 111 -1.70 -12.56 -80.22
N LEU A 112 -2.60 -13.09 -81.07
CA LEU A 112 -3.84 -12.46 -81.59
C LEU A 112 -4.70 -13.55 -82.30
N ASP A 113 -5.95 -13.23 -82.69
CA ASP A 113 -7.02 -14.19 -83.03
C ASP A 113 -7.25 -14.49 -84.55
N ALA A 114 -8.07 -15.54 -84.83
CA ALA A 114 -9.01 -15.76 -85.97
C ALA A 114 -8.76 -16.81 -87.11
N GLU A 115 -9.80 -17.63 -87.36
CA GLU A 115 -10.35 -18.26 -88.62
C GLU A 115 -9.71 -19.47 -89.42
N ALA A 116 -10.41 -20.64 -89.34
CA ALA A 116 -11.01 -21.52 -90.40
C ALA A 116 -10.26 -22.57 -91.32
N GLU A 117 -10.79 -23.83 -91.29
CA GLU A 117 -11.07 -24.82 -92.40
C GLU A 117 -9.93 -25.47 -93.28
N PRO A 118 -10.15 -26.57 -94.08
CA PRO A 118 -11.28 -27.55 -94.22
C PRO A 118 -10.97 -29.09 -94.35
N ALA A 119 -12.00 -29.94 -94.18
CA ALA A 119 -12.35 -31.27 -94.81
C ALA A 119 -11.32 -32.47 -94.86
N GLU A 120 -11.64 -33.75 -95.19
CA GLU A 120 -12.81 -34.46 -95.79
C GLU A 120 -13.08 -35.89 -95.19
N LYS A 121 -14.35 -36.36 -95.28
CA LYS A 121 -14.89 -37.73 -95.59
C LYS A 121 -14.30 -39.01 -94.90
N PRO A 122 -15.17 -39.97 -94.54
CA PRO A 122 -15.57 -41.02 -95.50
C PRO A 122 -17.07 -40.98 -95.88
N ALA A 123 -17.49 -41.81 -96.85
CA ALA A 123 -18.81 -41.73 -97.48
C ALA A 123 -19.60 -43.04 -97.42
N GLN A 124 -20.94 -42.93 -97.36
CA GLN A 124 -21.84 -43.91 -97.97
C GLN A 124 -23.23 -43.30 -98.28
N LEU A 125 -23.89 -43.78 -99.34
CA LEU A 125 -25.24 -43.41 -99.74
C LEU A 125 -26.24 -44.50 -99.33
N VAL A 126 -27.43 -44.10 -98.87
CA VAL A 126 -28.77 -44.66 -99.18
C VAL A 126 -29.72 -43.47 -98.92
N GLU A 127 -30.27 -42.77 -99.91
CA GLU A 127 -31.35 -43.12 -100.86
C GLU A 127 -32.79 -43.10 -100.29
N THR A 128 -33.62 -42.31 -100.97
CA THR A 128 -35.09 -42.40 -101.15
C THR A 128 -36.02 -42.70 -99.97
N ILE A 129 -36.90 -41.73 -99.69
CA ILE A 129 -38.34 -41.95 -99.89
C ILE A 129 -38.75 -41.09 -101.09
N ASP A 130 -39.57 -41.64 -101.97
CA ASP A 130 -39.90 -41.10 -103.29
C ASP A 130 -41.36 -40.58 -103.32
N PHE A 131 -41.61 -39.54 -104.12
CA PHE A 131 -42.95 -39.03 -104.47
C PHE A 131 -43.25 -39.26 -105.95
N GLU A 132 -42.89 -40.46 -106.43
CA GLU A 132 -43.25 -41.06 -107.71
C GLU A 132 -42.85 -40.25 -108.95
N GLY A 133 -41.73 -39.54 -108.88
CA GLY A 133 -40.97 -39.10 -110.06
C GLY A 133 -41.66 -38.11 -111.03
N LEU A 134 -42.73 -37.42 -110.65
CA LEU A 134 -43.39 -36.44 -111.52
C LEU A 134 -42.62 -35.12 -111.62
N SER A 135 -42.21 -34.75 -112.83
CA SER A 135 -41.80 -33.36 -113.11
C SER A 135 -43.01 -32.42 -113.11
N LEU A 136 -42.77 -31.11 -112.92
CA LEU A 136 -43.83 -30.10 -112.85
C LEU A 136 -44.65 -29.99 -114.16
N GLU A 137 -44.13 -30.52 -115.27
CA GLU A 137 -44.75 -30.49 -116.60
C GLU A 137 -45.45 -31.83 -116.95
N GLU A 138 -45.18 -32.92 -116.21
CA GLU A 138 -45.85 -34.22 -116.39
C GLU A 138 -47.23 -34.30 -115.72
N PHE A 139 -47.44 -33.58 -114.60
CA PHE A 139 -48.80 -33.40 -114.08
C PHE A 139 -49.67 -32.55 -115.02
N ILE A 140 -49.04 -31.63 -115.78
CA ILE A 140 -49.70 -30.81 -116.81
C ILE A 140 -49.98 -31.62 -118.08
N SER A 141 -49.21 -32.69 -118.34
CA SER A 141 -49.30 -33.51 -119.56
C SER A 141 -49.80 -34.95 -119.30
N LYS A 142 -50.88 -35.08 -118.50
CA LYS A 142 -51.75 -36.26 -118.57
C LYS A 142 -52.52 -36.27 -119.92
N LYS A 143 -51.80 -36.77 -120.93
CA LYS A 143 -52.04 -36.83 -122.37
C LYS A 143 -53.50 -37.10 -122.82
N ASP A 144 -53.95 -36.61 -123.97
CA ASP A 144 -53.35 -35.65 -124.94
C ASP A 144 -54.44 -35.08 -125.88
N GLU A 145 -54.02 -34.16 -126.74
CA GLU A 145 -54.74 -33.59 -127.88
C GLU A 145 -55.65 -34.55 -128.68
N THR A 146 -56.97 -34.35 -128.62
CA THR A 146 -57.97 -34.36 -129.74
C THR A 146 -59.37 -34.29 -129.11
N ASN A 147 -60.27 -33.36 -129.37
CA ASN A 147 -60.63 -32.57 -130.56
C ASN A 147 -61.32 -33.38 -131.68
N VAL A 148 -62.46 -32.84 -132.11
CA VAL A 148 -63.38 -33.24 -133.20
C VAL A 148 -64.24 -34.52 -133.02
N PHE A 149 -65.52 -34.39 -133.44
CA PHE A 149 -66.56 -35.42 -133.69
C PHE A 149 -67.19 -36.12 -132.46
N LEU A 150 -68.53 -36.20 -132.28
CA LEU A 150 -69.69 -35.76 -133.10
C LEU A 150 -70.85 -35.27 -132.20
N LYS A 151 -71.78 -34.48 -132.76
CA LYS A 151 -73.07 -34.12 -132.11
C LYS A 151 -74.08 -35.27 -132.19
N SER A 152 -74.89 -35.46 -131.15
CA SER A 152 -76.30 -35.88 -131.27
C SER A 152 -77.09 -35.53 -130.00
N GLU A 153 -78.43 -35.53 -130.09
CA GLU A 153 -79.35 -35.02 -129.06
C GLU A 153 -79.92 -36.14 -128.16
N ALA A 154 -79.86 -35.99 -126.83
CA ALA A 154 -80.51 -36.91 -125.87
C ALA A 154 -80.83 -36.34 -124.47
N GLY A 155 -80.54 -35.06 -124.18
CA GLY A 155 -80.38 -34.55 -122.80
C GLY A 155 -81.64 -34.21 -121.99
N ALA A 156 -82.85 -34.58 -122.42
CA ALA A 156 -84.09 -33.91 -121.97
C ALA A 156 -84.78 -34.47 -120.71
N GLN A 157 -84.39 -35.63 -120.17
CA GLN A 157 -85.17 -36.32 -119.11
C GLN A 157 -84.50 -36.40 -117.73
N THR A 158 -83.17 -36.46 -117.63
CA THR A 158 -82.49 -36.81 -116.37
C THR A 158 -82.47 -35.68 -115.32
N ILE A 159 -82.63 -34.42 -115.73
CA ILE A 159 -82.38 -33.24 -114.88
C ILE A 159 -83.39 -33.15 -113.72
N GLN A 160 -84.67 -33.48 -113.95
CA GLN A 160 -85.74 -33.34 -112.95
C GLN A 160 -85.58 -34.22 -111.70
N GLN A 161 -84.70 -35.23 -111.73
CA GLN A 161 -84.52 -36.13 -110.59
C GLN A 161 -83.48 -35.61 -109.58
N PHE A 162 -82.51 -34.79 -110.01
CA PHE A 162 -81.47 -34.24 -109.15
C PHE A 162 -81.95 -33.09 -108.25
N GLU A 163 -82.94 -32.30 -108.68
CA GLU A 163 -83.44 -31.15 -107.90
C GLU A 163 -84.06 -31.55 -106.55
N LYS A 164 -84.40 -32.84 -106.35
CA LYS A 164 -85.21 -33.32 -105.23
C LYS A 164 -84.42 -33.81 -104.01
N GLU A 165 -83.11 -34.00 -104.12
CA GLU A 165 -82.26 -34.56 -103.04
C GLU A 165 -81.19 -33.60 -102.51
N ARG A 166 -80.97 -32.46 -103.20
CA ARG A 166 -79.97 -31.43 -102.88
C ARG A 166 -79.95 -31.03 -101.39
N ASP A 167 -81.12 -30.77 -100.81
CA ASP A 167 -81.22 -30.06 -99.54
C ASP A 167 -80.68 -30.87 -98.35
N LYS A 168 -80.66 -32.21 -98.42
CA LYS A 168 -80.07 -33.08 -97.39
C LYS A 168 -78.54 -33.00 -97.35
N PHE A 169 -77.90 -32.84 -98.50
CA PHE A 169 -76.44 -32.71 -98.57
C PHE A 169 -75.98 -31.35 -98.03
N GLN A 170 -76.80 -30.31 -98.18
CA GLN A 170 -76.55 -28.99 -97.59
C GLN A 170 -76.56 -29.04 -96.05
N GLU A 171 -77.53 -29.76 -95.47
CA GLU A 171 -77.67 -29.88 -94.01
C GLU A 171 -76.49 -30.62 -93.36
N LEU A 172 -76.00 -31.70 -94.00
CA LEU A 172 -74.80 -32.42 -93.57
C LEU A 172 -73.53 -31.58 -93.68
N HIS A 173 -73.38 -30.78 -94.75
CA HIS A 173 -72.20 -29.95 -94.96
C HIS A 173 -72.05 -28.89 -93.86
N ASN A 174 -73.15 -28.21 -93.51
CA ASN A 174 -73.17 -27.20 -92.45
C ASN A 174 -72.68 -27.76 -91.09
N ALA A 175 -73.15 -28.95 -90.71
CA ALA A 175 -72.81 -29.59 -89.44
C ALA A 175 -71.32 -29.99 -89.32
N ILE A 176 -70.63 -30.19 -90.45
CA ILE A 176 -69.18 -30.47 -90.47
C ILE A 176 -68.40 -29.17 -90.28
N THR A 177 -68.79 -28.07 -90.96
CA THR A 177 -68.17 -26.75 -90.74
C THR A 177 -68.29 -26.25 -89.31
N ASP A 178 -69.43 -26.49 -88.64
CA ASP A 178 -69.61 -26.15 -87.22
C ASP A 178 -68.60 -26.86 -86.30
N CYS A 179 -68.17 -28.09 -86.66
CA CYS A 179 -67.18 -28.86 -85.91
C CYS A 179 -65.75 -28.34 -86.14
N ASP A 180 -65.41 -28.01 -87.39
CA ASP A 180 -64.08 -27.48 -87.75
C ASP A 180 -63.80 -26.12 -87.08
N ASP A 181 -64.82 -25.25 -86.95
CA ASP A 181 -64.65 -23.94 -86.29
C ASP A 181 -64.46 -24.05 -84.76
N ILE A 182 -65.04 -25.08 -84.12
CA ILE A 182 -64.74 -25.39 -82.71
C ILE A 182 -63.29 -25.87 -82.56
N LEU A 183 -62.80 -26.72 -83.45
CA LEU A 183 -61.42 -27.23 -83.41
C LEU A 183 -60.38 -26.12 -83.59
N LYS A 184 -60.60 -25.19 -84.53
CA LYS A 184 -59.75 -23.99 -84.71
C LYS A 184 -59.66 -23.14 -83.43
N SER A 185 -60.75 -23.02 -82.68
CA SER A 185 -60.75 -22.27 -81.42
C SER A 185 -59.87 -22.94 -80.36
N VAL A 186 -59.90 -24.27 -80.26
CA VAL A 186 -59.04 -25.02 -79.32
C VAL A 186 -57.57 -24.98 -79.75
N GLU A 187 -57.30 -25.05 -81.06
CA GLU A 187 -55.95 -24.91 -81.63
C GLU A 187 -55.34 -23.54 -81.30
N SER A 188 -56.09 -22.44 -81.48
CA SER A 188 -55.66 -21.09 -81.10
C SER A 188 -55.29 -21.03 -79.61
N TYR A 189 -56.17 -21.45 -78.71
CA TYR A 189 -55.92 -21.37 -77.27
C TYR A 189 -54.67 -22.14 -76.81
N LEU A 190 -54.32 -23.25 -77.48
CA LEU A 190 -53.10 -23.99 -77.16
C LEU A 190 -51.84 -23.33 -77.72
N ALA A 191 -51.91 -22.73 -78.92
CA ALA A 191 -50.82 -21.93 -79.47
C ALA A 191 -50.57 -20.65 -78.65
N ASP A 192 -51.63 -19.97 -78.23
CA ASP A 192 -51.58 -18.79 -77.37
C ASP A 192 -50.94 -19.15 -76.01
N PHE A 193 -51.39 -20.21 -75.35
CA PHE A 193 -50.80 -20.66 -74.08
C PHE A 193 -49.33 -21.11 -74.21
N GLN A 194 -48.95 -21.76 -75.32
CA GLN A 194 -47.56 -22.16 -75.56
C GLN A 194 -46.64 -20.94 -75.76
N THR A 195 -47.13 -19.87 -76.42
CA THR A 195 -46.35 -18.65 -76.62
C THR A 195 -46.23 -17.82 -75.33
N GLU A 196 -47.27 -17.75 -74.49
CA GLU A 196 -47.17 -17.14 -73.15
C GLU A 196 -46.13 -17.87 -72.26
N LEU A 197 -46.15 -19.20 -72.21
CA LEU A 197 -45.22 -19.98 -71.39
C LEU A 197 -43.75 -19.81 -71.85
N GLY A 198 -43.54 -19.68 -73.16
CA GLY A 198 -42.24 -19.34 -73.73
C GLY A 198 -41.76 -17.94 -73.34
N ALA A 199 -42.65 -16.94 -73.39
CA ALA A 199 -42.34 -15.56 -73.01
C ALA A 199 -41.94 -15.46 -71.52
N VAL A 200 -42.73 -16.04 -70.61
CA VAL A 200 -42.42 -16.04 -69.17
C VAL A 200 -41.09 -16.74 -68.87
N SER A 201 -40.76 -17.82 -69.58
CA SER A 201 -39.48 -18.52 -69.41
C SER A 201 -38.29 -17.63 -69.81
N ALA A 202 -38.40 -16.89 -70.91
CA ALA A 202 -37.38 -15.92 -71.34
C ALA A 202 -37.26 -14.73 -70.39
N GLU A 203 -38.35 -14.25 -69.79
CA GLU A 203 -38.30 -13.22 -68.74
C GLU A 203 -37.55 -13.72 -67.49
N ILE A 204 -37.79 -14.97 -67.06
CA ILE A 204 -37.07 -15.55 -65.92
C ILE A 204 -35.56 -15.70 -66.21
N GLU A 205 -35.18 -16.14 -67.41
CA GLU A 205 -33.76 -16.27 -67.80
C GLU A 205 -33.05 -14.91 -67.90
N THR A 206 -33.72 -13.89 -68.48
CA THR A 206 -33.18 -12.53 -68.54
C THR A 206 -33.09 -11.87 -67.15
N LEU A 207 -33.99 -12.19 -66.22
CA LEU A 207 -33.89 -11.75 -64.82
C LEU A 207 -32.77 -12.46 -64.06
N GLN A 208 -32.59 -13.77 -64.23
CA GLN A 208 -31.50 -14.53 -63.58
C GLN A 208 -30.12 -14.08 -64.08
N SER A 209 -29.92 -13.99 -65.39
CA SER A 209 -28.67 -13.50 -65.98
C SER A 209 -28.35 -12.06 -65.56
N ARG A 210 -29.35 -11.16 -65.52
CA ARG A 210 -29.20 -9.80 -64.98
C ARG A 210 -28.83 -9.78 -63.49
N SER A 211 -29.39 -10.68 -62.68
CA SER A 211 -29.06 -10.84 -61.25
C SER A 211 -27.59 -11.28 -61.05
N ILE A 212 -27.13 -12.27 -61.82
CA ILE A 212 -25.74 -12.75 -61.79
C ILE A 212 -24.77 -11.61 -62.18
N GLN A 213 -25.07 -10.87 -63.25
CA GLN A 213 -24.26 -9.71 -63.66
C GLN A 213 -24.22 -8.59 -62.60
N LEU A 214 -25.32 -8.36 -61.88
CA LEU A 214 -25.37 -7.36 -60.81
C LEU A 214 -24.53 -7.79 -59.59
N ASN A 215 -24.59 -9.06 -59.20
CA ASN A 215 -23.73 -9.60 -58.14
C ASN A 215 -22.24 -9.50 -58.49
N ALA A 216 -21.84 -9.88 -59.71
CA ALA A 216 -20.45 -9.73 -60.17
C ALA A 216 -19.98 -8.26 -60.16
N LYS A 217 -20.84 -7.32 -60.56
CA LYS A 217 -20.55 -5.87 -60.49
C LYS A 217 -20.45 -5.36 -59.04
N LEU A 218 -21.22 -5.92 -58.11
CA LEU A 218 -21.18 -5.59 -56.68
C LEU A 218 -19.90 -6.12 -56.02
N GLU A 219 -19.52 -7.37 -56.30
CA GLU A 219 -18.31 -8.00 -55.77
C GLU A 219 -17.04 -7.30 -56.28
N ASN A 220 -16.98 -6.99 -57.58
CA ASN A 220 -15.88 -6.17 -58.14
C ASN A 220 -15.79 -4.78 -57.48
N ARG A 221 -16.93 -4.12 -57.20
CA ARG A 221 -16.93 -2.86 -56.44
C ARG A 221 -16.36 -3.03 -55.04
N ARG A 222 -16.79 -4.06 -54.28
CA ARG A 222 -16.26 -4.32 -52.93
C ARG A 222 -14.77 -4.65 -52.92
N ASN A 223 -14.26 -5.33 -53.94
CA ASN A 223 -12.83 -5.61 -54.09
C ASN A 223 -12.02 -4.34 -54.40
N VAL A 224 -12.53 -3.45 -55.25
CA VAL A 224 -11.90 -2.14 -55.52
C VAL A 224 -11.96 -1.23 -54.29
N GLU A 225 -13.10 -1.15 -53.61
CA GLU A 225 -13.31 -0.39 -52.36
C GLU A 225 -12.35 -0.83 -51.26
N LYS A 226 -12.16 -2.15 -51.08
CA LYS A 226 -11.23 -2.75 -50.12
C LYS A 226 -9.76 -2.43 -50.38
N LEU A 227 -9.39 -2.08 -51.62
CA LEU A 227 -8.02 -1.70 -52.00
C LEU A 227 -7.81 -0.18 -52.00
N LEU A 228 -8.74 0.59 -52.55
CA LEU A 228 -8.61 2.05 -52.67
C LEU A 228 -9.03 2.81 -51.41
N GLY A 229 -10.03 2.32 -50.66
CA GLY A 229 -10.54 2.96 -49.45
C GLY A 229 -9.44 3.29 -48.44
N PRO A 230 -8.63 2.30 -47.99
CA PRO A 230 -7.51 2.55 -47.07
C PRO A 230 -6.50 3.57 -47.60
N ALA A 231 -6.15 3.51 -48.89
CA ALA A 231 -5.16 4.41 -49.50
C ALA A 231 -5.67 5.87 -49.61
N VAL A 232 -6.98 6.06 -49.81
CA VAL A 232 -7.62 7.39 -49.78
C VAL A 232 -7.74 7.90 -48.35
N GLU A 233 -8.19 7.05 -47.41
CA GLU A 233 -8.30 7.41 -45.99
C GLU A 233 -6.95 7.81 -45.37
N GLU A 234 -5.84 7.17 -45.76
CA GLU A 234 -4.48 7.51 -45.33
C GLU A 234 -4.05 8.93 -45.73
N ILE A 235 -4.45 9.39 -46.92
CA ILE A 235 -4.04 10.70 -47.48
C ILE A 235 -5.05 11.81 -47.11
N SER A 236 -6.32 11.44 -46.89
CA SER A 236 -7.37 12.40 -46.56
C SER A 236 -7.28 12.95 -45.12
N ILE A 237 -7.56 14.25 -44.96
CA ILE A 237 -7.73 14.90 -43.65
C ILE A 237 -9.19 15.36 -43.56
N SER A 238 -9.84 15.08 -42.44
CA SER A 238 -11.25 15.44 -42.24
C SER A 238 -11.44 16.97 -42.28
N PRO A 239 -12.27 17.53 -43.19
CA PRO A 239 -12.50 18.99 -43.23
C PRO A 239 -13.21 19.50 -41.97
N LYS A 240 -13.83 18.61 -41.19
CA LYS A 240 -14.36 18.91 -39.85
C LYS A 240 -13.24 19.16 -38.85
N ALA A 241 -12.17 18.36 -38.87
CA ALA A 241 -10.99 18.57 -38.02
C ALA A 241 -10.29 19.89 -38.36
N VAL A 242 -10.12 20.20 -39.66
CA VAL A 242 -9.52 21.47 -40.11
C VAL A 242 -10.31 22.69 -39.58
N LYS A 243 -11.64 22.69 -39.70
CA LYS A 243 -12.50 23.77 -39.14
C LYS A 243 -12.41 23.88 -37.61
N VAL A 244 -12.34 22.76 -36.90
CA VAL A 244 -12.14 22.75 -35.44
C VAL A 244 -10.79 23.38 -35.07
N ILE A 245 -9.72 23.09 -35.80
CA ILE A 245 -8.38 23.63 -35.52
C ILE A 245 -8.31 25.14 -35.80
N ALA A 246 -8.87 25.59 -36.92
CA ALA A 246 -8.87 27.00 -37.32
C ALA A 246 -9.73 27.88 -36.39
N ASP A 247 -11.04 27.61 -36.35
CA ASP A 247 -12.05 28.50 -35.76
C ASP A 247 -12.56 28.04 -34.39
N GLY A 248 -12.35 26.76 -34.05
CA GLY A 248 -12.93 26.15 -32.85
C GLY A 248 -12.31 26.61 -31.53
N PRO A 249 -13.05 26.49 -30.40
CA PRO A 249 -12.51 26.65 -29.06
C PRO A 249 -11.54 25.52 -28.72
N ILE A 250 -10.59 25.79 -27.82
CA ILE A 250 -9.58 24.81 -27.38
C ILE A 250 -10.18 23.97 -26.23
N ASP A 251 -10.89 22.93 -26.65
CA ASP A 251 -11.51 21.90 -25.80
C ASP A 251 -10.91 20.51 -26.08
N GLU A 252 -11.37 19.47 -25.38
CA GLU A 252 -10.94 18.08 -25.62
C GLU A 252 -11.17 17.60 -27.06
N ASN A 253 -12.16 18.16 -27.77
CA ASN A 253 -12.41 17.87 -29.17
C ASN A 253 -11.36 18.53 -30.09
N TRP A 254 -10.79 19.67 -29.69
CA TRP A 254 -9.68 20.32 -30.37
C TRP A 254 -8.38 19.53 -30.19
N MET A 255 -8.12 19.04 -28.97
CA MET A 255 -7.01 18.12 -28.68
C MET A 255 -7.08 16.85 -29.54
N LYS A 256 -8.26 16.23 -29.65
CA LYS A 256 -8.49 15.05 -30.51
C LYS A 256 -8.19 15.36 -32.00
N ALA A 257 -8.70 16.49 -32.50
CA ALA A 257 -8.43 16.93 -33.87
C ALA A 257 -6.93 17.20 -34.11
N LEU A 258 -6.20 17.75 -33.13
CA LEU A 258 -4.75 17.92 -33.22
C LEU A 258 -4.01 16.57 -33.27
N THR A 259 -4.40 15.59 -32.46
CA THR A 259 -3.78 14.25 -32.49
C THR A 259 -4.10 13.48 -33.77
N GLU A 260 -5.30 13.66 -34.34
CA GLU A 260 -5.66 13.14 -35.67
C GLU A 260 -4.76 13.79 -36.74
N LEU A 261 -4.55 15.11 -36.66
CA LEU A 261 -3.67 15.84 -37.57
C LEU A 261 -2.19 15.40 -37.44
N GLU A 262 -1.64 15.25 -36.23
CA GLU A 262 -0.26 14.74 -36.05
C GLU A 262 -0.10 13.33 -36.66
N ALA A 263 -1.06 12.43 -36.42
CA ALA A 263 -1.01 11.07 -36.94
C ALA A 263 -1.05 11.04 -38.48
N ARG A 264 -1.98 11.80 -39.09
CA ARG A 264 -2.08 11.91 -40.56
C ARG A 264 -0.85 12.59 -41.17
N ALA A 265 -0.34 13.66 -40.54
CA ALA A 265 0.87 14.35 -40.96
C ALA A 265 2.07 13.40 -41.01
N ALA A 266 2.29 12.62 -39.94
CA ALA A 266 3.38 11.65 -39.87
C ALA A 266 3.27 10.57 -40.96
N THR A 267 2.06 10.06 -41.26
CA THR A 267 1.89 9.09 -42.36
C THR A 267 2.14 9.70 -43.75
N ILE A 268 1.81 10.97 -43.95
CA ILE A 268 2.04 11.71 -45.21
C ILE A 268 3.53 12.02 -45.38
N GLU A 269 4.22 12.52 -44.34
CA GLU A 269 5.66 12.77 -44.34
C GLU A 269 6.47 11.47 -44.56
N ALA A 270 6.06 10.35 -43.95
CA ALA A 270 6.67 9.05 -44.15
C ALA A 270 6.51 8.55 -45.60
N LYS A 271 5.32 8.66 -46.21
CA LYS A 271 5.11 8.26 -47.61
C LYS A 271 5.74 9.23 -48.62
N SER A 272 5.89 10.52 -48.28
CA SER A 272 6.72 11.49 -49.03
C SER A 272 8.21 11.11 -49.05
N SER A 273 8.64 10.13 -48.26
CA SER A 273 10.01 9.58 -48.25
C SER A 273 10.14 8.25 -49.00
N GLY A 274 9.06 7.73 -49.59
CA GLY A 274 9.04 6.49 -50.37
C GLY A 274 9.19 6.70 -51.87
N SER A 275 9.56 5.64 -52.60
CA SER A 275 9.88 5.70 -54.04
C SER A 275 8.71 6.06 -54.99
N ASN A 276 7.48 6.20 -54.49
CA ASN A 276 6.28 6.46 -55.29
C ASN A 276 5.83 7.91 -55.07
N ASN A 277 6.31 8.84 -55.92
CA ASN A 277 5.94 10.25 -55.81
C ASN A 277 4.50 10.50 -56.31
N ILE A 278 3.52 10.36 -55.42
CA ILE A 278 2.09 10.54 -55.72
C ILE A 278 1.77 12.04 -55.68
N LYS A 279 1.33 12.60 -56.81
CA LYS A 279 1.05 14.04 -56.95
C LYS A 279 0.14 14.63 -55.86
N ALA A 280 -0.87 13.88 -55.41
CA ALA A 280 -1.76 14.31 -54.32
C ALA A 280 -1.04 14.57 -52.98
N ILE A 281 0.14 13.97 -52.76
CA ILE A 281 0.99 14.26 -51.59
C ILE A 281 1.67 15.64 -51.74
N GLU A 282 2.10 16.01 -52.94
CA GLU A 282 2.65 17.36 -53.21
C GLU A 282 1.58 18.43 -53.04
N ASP A 283 0.36 18.19 -53.54
CA ASP A 283 -0.77 19.14 -53.44
C ASP A 283 -1.24 19.36 -51.97
N VAL A 284 -1.18 18.32 -51.11
CA VAL A 284 -1.60 18.40 -49.70
C VAL A 284 -0.52 19.00 -48.78
N LYS A 285 0.77 18.85 -49.12
CA LYS A 285 1.92 19.31 -48.32
C LYS A 285 1.93 20.80 -47.92
N PRO A 286 1.63 21.78 -48.81
CA PRO A 286 1.54 23.19 -48.40
C PRO A 286 0.36 23.43 -47.45
N LEU A 287 -0.82 22.89 -47.76
CA LEU A 287 -2.02 23.04 -46.93
C LEU A 287 -1.82 22.47 -45.51
N LEU A 288 -1.14 21.33 -45.39
CA LEU A 288 -0.74 20.74 -44.11
C LEU A 288 0.19 21.66 -43.32
N THR A 289 1.12 22.33 -44.01
CA THR A 289 2.06 23.29 -43.41
C THR A 289 1.33 24.53 -42.88
N ASP A 290 0.35 25.07 -43.63
CA ASP A 290 -0.46 26.21 -43.20
C ASP A 290 -1.35 25.88 -42.00
N ILE A 291 -1.95 24.69 -41.96
CA ILE A 291 -2.73 24.23 -40.80
C ILE A 291 -1.83 24.05 -39.57
N LYS A 292 -0.61 23.51 -39.74
CA LYS A 292 0.43 23.40 -38.68
C LYS A 292 0.82 24.78 -38.13
N ASN A 293 1.05 25.75 -39.02
CA ASN A 293 1.33 27.14 -38.64
C ASN A 293 0.16 27.78 -37.88
N LYS A 294 -1.09 27.57 -38.33
CA LYS A 294 -2.30 28.07 -37.65
C LYS A 294 -2.50 27.43 -36.28
N ALA A 295 -2.23 26.13 -36.13
CA ALA A 295 -2.28 25.45 -34.84
C ALA A 295 -1.26 26.04 -33.85
N VAL A 296 -0.02 26.31 -34.29
CA VAL A 296 1.02 26.97 -33.48
C VAL A 296 0.59 28.37 -33.04
N GLU A 297 0.01 29.18 -33.93
CA GLU A 297 -0.53 30.51 -33.62
C GLU A 297 -1.63 30.45 -32.53
N ARG A 298 -2.61 29.55 -32.70
CA ARG A 298 -3.72 29.36 -31.75
C ARG A 298 -3.23 28.88 -30.37
N ILE A 299 -2.28 27.94 -30.33
CA ILE A 299 -1.65 27.45 -29.09
C ILE A 299 -0.86 28.56 -28.39
N ARG A 300 -0.03 29.32 -29.13
CA ARG A 300 0.73 30.46 -28.61
C ARG A 300 -0.19 31.45 -27.91
N ASP A 301 -1.25 31.88 -28.58
CA ASP A 301 -2.14 32.93 -28.05
C ASP A 301 -2.97 32.43 -26.87
N TYR A 302 -3.37 31.15 -26.87
CA TYR A 302 -3.96 30.52 -25.71
C TYR A 302 -3.01 30.51 -24.50
N LEU A 303 -1.80 29.97 -24.64
CA LEU A 303 -0.84 29.89 -23.54
C LEU A 303 -0.48 31.29 -23.01
N VAL A 304 -0.27 32.27 -23.90
CA VAL A 304 -0.04 33.67 -23.51
C VAL A 304 -1.25 34.28 -22.80
N SER A 305 -2.49 33.96 -23.19
CA SER A 305 -3.69 34.41 -22.48
C SER A 305 -3.78 33.86 -21.06
N GLN A 306 -3.46 32.58 -20.84
CA GLN A 306 -3.49 31.96 -19.52
C GLN A 306 -2.35 32.49 -18.62
N ILE A 307 -1.15 32.71 -19.18
CA ILE A 307 -0.04 33.36 -18.47
C ILE A 307 -0.38 34.82 -18.09
N ARG A 308 -1.13 35.54 -18.93
CA ARG A 308 -1.63 36.88 -18.58
C ARG A 308 -2.67 36.84 -17.47
N ALA A 309 -3.56 35.84 -17.44
CA ALA A 309 -4.56 35.70 -16.38
C ALA A 309 -3.93 35.50 -14.98
N LEU A 310 -2.81 34.77 -14.88
CA LEU A 310 -2.01 34.61 -13.64
C LEU A 310 -1.50 35.93 -13.03
N ARG A 311 -1.50 37.04 -13.79
CA ARG A 311 -1.08 38.37 -13.30
C ARG A 311 -2.21 39.17 -12.64
N SER A 312 -3.45 38.72 -12.77
CA SER A 312 -4.59 39.43 -12.18
C SER A 312 -4.65 39.21 -10.66
N PRO A 313 -4.97 40.26 -9.87
CA PRO A 313 -5.03 40.13 -8.41
C PRO A 313 -6.16 39.18 -8.01
N ASN A 314 -5.92 38.43 -6.93
CA ASN A 314 -6.88 37.53 -6.29
C ASN A 314 -7.28 36.27 -7.09
N ILE A 315 -6.60 35.93 -8.19
CA ILE A 315 -6.71 34.58 -8.77
C ILE A 315 -5.83 33.59 -7.99
N ASN A 316 -6.41 32.43 -7.65
CA ASN A 316 -5.65 31.28 -7.15
C ASN A 316 -4.94 30.60 -8.33
N ALA A 317 -3.63 30.85 -8.47
CA ALA A 317 -2.81 30.29 -9.55
C ALA A 317 -2.92 28.76 -9.68
N GLN A 318 -3.02 28.03 -8.56
CA GLN A 318 -3.05 26.56 -8.55
C GLN A 318 -4.28 25.98 -9.25
N ILE A 319 -5.44 26.64 -9.13
CA ILE A 319 -6.68 26.22 -9.82
C ILE A 319 -6.54 26.47 -11.32
N LEU A 320 -5.97 27.61 -11.72
CA LEU A 320 -5.79 27.94 -13.13
C LEU A 320 -4.74 27.03 -13.80
N GLN A 321 -3.62 26.76 -13.10
CA GLN A 321 -2.61 25.77 -13.49
C GLN A 321 -3.26 24.41 -13.78
N GLN A 322 -4.01 23.84 -12.84
CA GLN A 322 -4.64 22.53 -13.00
C GLN A 322 -5.72 22.51 -14.10
N GLN A 323 -6.65 23.48 -14.09
CA GLN A 323 -7.82 23.46 -14.97
C GLN A 323 -7.56 23.93 -16.40
N LYS A 324 -6.54 24.78 -16.64
CA LYS A 324 -6.28 25.43 -17.94
C LYS A 324 -4.89 25.18 -18.53
N LEU A 325 -3.90 24.77 -17.73
CA LEU A 325 -2.58 24.41 -18.25
C LEU A 325 -2.37 22.89 -18.24
N VAL A 326 -2.45 22.22 -17.10
CA VAL A 326 -2.24 20.76 -16.98
C VAL A 326 -3.20 19.96 -17.87
N LYS A 327 -4.50 20.31 -17.87
CA LYS A 327 -5.51 19.66 -18.74
C LYS A 327 -5.14 19.70 -20.24
N PHE A 328 -4.30 20.65 -20.64
CA PHE A 328 -3.90 20.89 -22.03
C PHE A 328 -2.38 20.80 -22.23
N LYS A 329 -1.67 20.02 -21.39
CA LYS A 329 -0.20 19.85 -21.45
C LYS A 329 0.31 19.34 -22.81
N ASP A 330 -0.50 18.60 -23.56
CA ASP A 330 -0.14 18.11 -24.89
C ASP A 330 0.04 19.25 -25.91
N LEU A 331 -0.59 20.41 -25.70
CA LEU A 331 -0.35 21.62 -26.51
C LEU A 331 1.08 22.14 -26.35
N TYR A 332 1.64 22.05 -25.13
CA TYR A 332 3.03 22.40 -24.88
C TYR A 332 3.99 21.36 -25.48
N SER A 333 3.65 20.07 -25.39
CA SER A 333 4.39 19.00 -26.07
C SER A 333 4.44 19.19 -27.60
N TYR A 334 3.31 19.60 -28.21
CA TYR A 334 3.21 19.88 -29.64
C TYR A 334 4.08 21.07 -30.07
N ILE A 335 3.91 22.24 -29.42
CA ILE A 335 4.70 23.44 -29.78
C ILE A 335 6.20 23.25 -29.50
N SER A 336 6.56 22.44 -28.49
CA SER A 336 7.94 22.03 -28.22
C SER A 336 8.59 21.20 -29.33
N ARG A 337 7.79 20.48 -30.17
CA ARG A 337 8.27 19.78 -31.37
C ARG A 337 8.30 20.70 -32.59
N ALA A 338 7.28 21.56 -32.73
CA ALA A 338 7.13 22.43 -33.91
C ALA A 338 8.08 23.64 -33.91
N HIS A 339 8.18 24.37 -32.79
CA HIS A 339 9.00 25.57 -32.64
C HIS A 339 9.63 25.66 -31.23
N PRO A 340 10.83 25.09 -31.02
CA PRO A 340 11.47 25.06 -29.70
C PRO A 340 11.85 26.46 -29.18
N THR A 341 12.19 27.41 -30.07
CA THR A 341 12.55 28.80 -29.71
C THR A 341 11.38 29.57 -29.10
N LEU A 342 10.19 29.49 -29.73
CA LEU A 342 8.95 30.07 -29.21
C LEU A 342 8.53 29.42 -27.88
N THR A 343 8.74 28.10 -27.78
CA THR A 343 8.47 27.33 -26.55
C THR A 343 9.31 27.81 -25.37
N GLU A 344 10.60 28.12 -25.57
CA GLU A 344 11.43 28.71 -24.52
C GLU A 344 11.00 30.13 -24.14
N GLN A 345 10.61 30.98 -25.11
CA GLN A 345 10.07 32.31 -24.81
C GLN A 345 8.80 32.25 -23.96
N ILE A 346 7.88 31.33 -24.26
CA ILE A 346 6.67 31.08 -23.45
C ILE A 346 7.05 30.57 -22.04
N THR A 347 8.05 29.68 -21.94
CA THR A 347 8.56 29.17 -20.65
C THR A 347 9.14 30.30 -19.79
N GLN A 348 9.96 31.20 -20.37
CA GLN A 348 10.51 32.34 -19.66
C GLN A 348 9.42 33.35 -19.25
N ALA A 349 8.41 33.57 -20.11
CA ALA A 349 7.28 34.43 -19.79
C ALA A 349 6.44 33.90 -18.62
N TYR A 350 6.31 32.57 -18.51
CA TYR A 350 5.74 31.89 -17.34
C TYR A 350 6.61 32.08 -16.08
N VAL A 351 7.89 31.71 -16.14
CA VAL A 351 8.86 31.84 -15.03
C VAL A 351 8.90 33.26 -14.46
N ASN A 352 9.01 34.27 -15.32
CA ASN A 352 9.01 35.68 -14.91
C ASN A 352 7.70 36.11 -14.26
N THR A 353 6.57 35.54 -14.68
CA THR A 353 5.24 35.81 -14.11
C THR A 353 5.10 35.17 -12.73
N MET A 354 5.51 33.92 -12.56
CA MET A 354 5.44 33.21 -11.28
C MET A 354 6.43 33.79 -10.26
N ARG A 355 7.64 34.18 -10.67
CA ARG A 355 8.61 34.91 -9.84
C ARG A 355 7.96 36.16 -9.22
N TRP A 356 7.29 36.97 -10.04
CA TRP A 356 6.59 38.17 -9.56
C TRP A 356 5.39 37.82 -8.66
N TYR A 357 4.59 36.83 -9.05
CA TYR A 357 3.42 36.39 -8.28
C TYR A 357 3.81 35.91 -6.87
N TYR A 358 4.79 35.01 -6.76
CA TYR A 358 5.21 34.50 -5.45
C TYR A 358 5.87 35.61 -4.61
N LEU A 359 6.78 36.40 -5.18
CA LEU A 359 7.40 37.52 -4.45
C LEU A 359 6.34 38.51 -3.91
N SER A 360 5.40 38.96 -4.74
CA SER A 360 4.36 39.91 -4.33
C SER A 360 3.43 39.38 -3.23
N ASN A 361 3.21 38.06 -3.19
CA ASN A 361 2.38 37.44 -2.16
C ASN A 361 3.17 37.15 -0.87
N PHE A 362 4.41 36.65 -0.96
CA PHE A 362 5.25 36.41 0.22
C PHE A 362 5.70 37.71 0.91
N THR A 363 5.95 38.80 0.18
CA THR A 363 6.22 40.11 0.80
C THR A 363 5.02 40.63 1.61
N ARG A 364 3.79 40.49 1.09
CA ARG A 364 2.57 40.87 1.83
C ARG A 364 2.32 39.95 3.03
N TYR A 365 2.65 38.66 2.92
CA TYR A 365 2.56 37.72 4.04
C TYR A 365 3.58 38.05 5.14
N ASN A 366 4.81 38.42 4.80
CA ASN A 366 5.83 38.86 5.75
C ASN A 366 5.40 40.10 6.52
N GLN A 367 4.86 41.10 5.82
CA GLN A 367 4.30 42.33 6.42
C GLN A 367 3.10 42.08 7.35
N ALA A 368 2.42 40.93 7.24
CA ALA A 368 1.44 40.50 8.23
C ALA A 368 2.13 39.83 9.43
N LEU A 369 3.04 38.88 9.20
CA LEU A 369 3.78 38.18 10.25
C LEU A 369 4.59 39.13 11.15
N GLU A 370 5.13 40.22 10.60
CA GLU A 370 5.83 41.29 11.34
C GLU A 370 4.95 42.02 12.38
N LYS A 371 3.62 41.92 12.30
CA LYS A 371 2.68 42.51 13.26
C LYS A 371 2.44 41.63 14.50
N LEU A 372 2.82 40.35 14.44
CA LEU A 372 2.60 39.41 15.55
C LEU A 372 3.39 39.85 16.78
N LYS A 373 2.74 39.80 17.95
CA LYS A 373 3.38 40.14 19.22
C LYS A 373 4.29 38.99 19.65
N LEU A 374 5.59 39.25 19.75
CA LEU A 374 6.58 38.30 20.24
C LEU A 374 6.94 38.59 21.70
N HIS A 375 7.38 37.56 22.43
CA HIS A 375 8.01 37.74 23.73
C HIS A 375 9.32 38.54 23.57
N THR A 376 9.61 39.42 24.54
CA THR A 376 10.74 40.37 24.47
C THR A 376 11.88 39.94 25.39
N ASP A 377 12.72 39.02 24.91
CA ASP A 377 13.81 38.42 25.69
C ASP A 377 14.97 39.42 25.90
N ARG A 378 14.87 40.33 26.88
CA ARG A 378 15.96 41.26 27.22
C ARG A 378 16.81 40.73 28.38
N ASN A 379 17.79 39.90 28.01
CA ASN A 379 18.86 39.36 28.87
C ASN A 379 18.41 38.31 29.92
N ASP A 380 17.44 37.46 29.57
CA ASP A 380 17.09 36.31 30.41
C ASP A 380 18.12 35.18 30.25
N VAL A 381 19.15 35.22 31.09
CA VAL A 381 20.21 34.21 31.20
C VAL A 381 20.03 33.43 32.51
N LEU A 382 20.48 32.16 32.58
CA LEU A 382 20.25 31.29 33.75
C LEU A 382 20.54 31.96 35.11
N GLY A 383 21.66 32.68 35.21
CA GLY A 383 22.10 33.40 36.41
C GLY A 383 21.52 34.81 36.58
N GLY A 384 20.51 35.20 35.81
CA GLY A 384 19.80 36.47 35.95
C GLY A 384 18.88 36.52 37.18
N ASP A 385 18.90 37.64 37.89
CA ASP A 385 18.12 37.84 39.13
C ASP A 385 16.61 37.91 38.86
N PRO A 386 15.78 37.00 39.41
CA PRO A 386 14.33 37.03 39.26
C PRO A 386 13.65 38.29 39.82
N SER A 387 14.32 39.06 40.69
CA SER A 387 13.79 40.34 41.20
C SER A 387 13.62 41.39 40.10
N SER A 388 14.51 41.37 39.10
CA SER A 388 14.56 42.38 38.03
C SER A 388 13.40 42.29 37.04
N GLN A 389 12.75 41.12 36.92
CA GLN A 389 11.54 40.98 36.11
C GLN A 389 10.28 41.53 36.80
N ARG A 390 10.27 41.71 38.14
CA ARG A 390 9.06 42.13 38.89
C ARG A 390 8.86 43.64 38.98
N THR A 391 9.89 44.44 38.76
CA THR A 391 9.83 45.91 38.91
C THR A 391 9.31 46.66 37.68
N GLY A 392 9.21 45.98 36.53
CA GLY A 392 9.02 46.62 35.23
C GLY A 392 7.61 47.03 34.81
N ASN A 393 6.54 46.79 35.60
CA ASN A 393 5.18 47.05 35.12
C ASN A 393 4.08 47.36 36.16
N ILE A 394 4.42 47.98 37.30
CA ILE A 394 3.41 48.50 38.25
C ILE A 394 2.89 49.87 37.77
N LEU A 395 2.07 49.91 36.71
CA LEU A 395 1.21 51.08 36.38
C LEU A 395 0.13 50.88 35.28
N THR A 396 -0.48 49.70 35.13
CA THR A 396 -1.75 49.58 34.38
C THR A 396 -2.77 48.70 35.10
N THR A 397 -4.04 49.13 35.11
CA THR A 397 -5.15 48.45 35.79
C THR A 397 -6.16 47.89 34.80
N GLY A 398 -6.24 46.55 34.68
CA GLY A 398 -7.43 45.90 34.15
C GLY A 398 -7.21 44.66 33.26
N ARG A 399 -7.76 43.53 33.72
CA ARG A 399 -8.12 42.30 32.98
C ARG A 399 -7.00 41.55 32.25
N GLY A 400 -6.75 40.32 32.72
CA GLY A 400 -6.08 39.26 31.96
C GLY A 400 -4.94 38.62 32.73
N VAL A 401 -5.20 37.50 33.41
CA VAL A 401 -4.11 36.65 33.95
C VAL A 401 -3.62 35.73 32.83
N THR A 402 -2.85 36.29 31.91
CA THR A 402 -1.96 35.47 31.07
C THR A 402 -0.84 34.95 31.96
N ALA A 403 -0.59 33.64 31.95
CA ALA A 403 0.48 33.04 32.73
C ALA A 403 1.83 33.68 32.36
N ALA A 404 2.69 33.90 33.36
CA ALA A 404 4.03 34.42 33.13
C ALA A 404 4.82 33.42 32.26
N HIS A 405 5.34 33.90 31.13
CA HIS A 405 6.18 33.10 30.24
C HIS A 405 7.54 32.87 30.89
N ASP A 406 7.81 31.65 31.35
CA ASP A 406 9.13 31.21 31.82
C ASP A 406 9.96 30.72 30.62
N PRO A 407 11.00 31.47 30.18
CA PRO A 407 11.78 31.13 28.98
C PRO A 407 12.53 29.79 29.08
N PHE A 408 12.76 29.29 30.30
CA PHE A 408 13.43 28.01 30.54
C PHE A 408 12.45 26.83 30.55
N SER A 409 11.14 27.09 30.46
CA SER A 409 10.10 26.07 30.42
C SER A 409 9.62 25.80 28.99
N LEU A 410 9.54 24.52 28.64
CA LEU A 410 9.12 24.09 27.30
C LEU A 410 7.59 24.18 27.11
N GLY A 411 6.82 23.91 28.18
CA GLY A 411 5.38 24.14 28.27
C GLY A 411 4.57 23.63 27.07
N ARG A 412 3.68 24.48 26.55
CA ARG A 412 2.86 24.21 25.35
C ARG A 412 3.60 24.45 24.02
N ARG A 413 4.89 24.80 24.05
CA ARG A 413 5.65 25.11 22.82
C ARG A 413 5.96 23.83 22.02
N MET A 414 6.03 22.66 22.67
CA MET A 414 6.10 21.36 21.98
C MET A 414 4.89 21.05 21.12
N ASP A 415 3.71 21.58 21.46
CA ASP A 415 2.50 21.36 20.68
C ASP A 415 2.67 21.88 19.24
N ILE A 416 3.58 22.83 19.00
CA ILE A 416 3.89 23.40 17.68
C ILE A 416 4.57 22.37 16.74
N LEU A 417 5.36 21.45 17.29
CA LEU A 417 5.94 20.30 16.58
C LEU A 417 4.92 19.15 16.44
N ARG A 418 4.21 18.83 17.54
CA ARG A 418 3.25 17.72 17.60
C ARG A 418 1.93 18.00 16.84
N THR A 419 1.63 19.26 16.52
CA THR A 419 0.40 19.66 15.82
C THR A 419 0.42 19.23 14.35
N THR A 420 -0.37 18.21 14.04
CA THR A 420 -0.66 17.68 12.70
C THR A 420 -1.47 18.62 11.80
N ASN A 421 -1.78 19.85 12.23
CA ASN A 421 -2.27 20.89 11.32
C ASN A 421 -1.13 21.39 10.42
N HIS A 422 -0.97 20.73 9.27
CA HIS A 422 -0.14 21.15 8.13
C HIS A 422 -0.69 22.40 7.40
N MET A 423 -1.43 23.27 8.10
CA MET A 423 -1.95 24.51 7.56
C MET A 423 -1.23 25.70 8.19
N ALA A 424 -0.54 26.48 7.37
CA ALA A 424 -0.03 27.79 7.76
C ALA A 424 -1.19 28.77 8.00
N MET A 425 -1.02 29.68 8.97
CA MET A 425 -1.99 30.70 9.31
C MET A 425 -2.25 31.66 8.14
N SER A 426 -3.46 32.22 8.11
CA SER A 426 -3.86 33.28 7.19
C SER A 426 -3.28 34.63 7.59
N SER A 427 -2.93 35.49 6.63
CA SER A 427 -2.62 36.90 6.90
C SER A 427 -3.78 37.63 7.58
N TYR A 428 -5.03 37.22 7.33
CA TYR A 428 -6.21 37.78 8.00
C TYR A 428 -6.26 37.36 9.48
N LEU A 429 -6.05 36.07 9.76
CA LEU A 429 -6.00 35.56 11.14
C LEU A 429 -4.79 36.11 11.92
N VAL A 430 -3.67 36.31 11.23
CA VAL A 430 -2.46 36.98 11.75
C VAL A 430 -2.72 38.45 12.10
N ASP A 431 -3.55 39.16 11.33
CA ASP A 431 -3.95 40.55 11.62
C ASP A 431 -5.01 40.64 12.75
N GLU A 432 -5.82 39.60 12.96
CA GLU A 432 -6.80 39.53 14.06
C GLU A 432 -6.20 39.08 15.41
N ASP A 433 -5.17 38.24 15.40
CA ASP A 433 -4.59 37.67 16.62
C ASP A 433 -3.86 38.71 17.47
N LYS A 434 -4.11 38.65 18.78
CA LYS A 434 -3.60 39.58 19.79
C LYS A 434 -2.79 38.88 20.88
N SER A 435 -2.67 37.56 20.81
CA SER A 435 -1.88 36.74 21.72
C SER A 435 -0.38 36.89 21.46
N VAL A 436 0.43 36.59 22.49
CA VAL A 436 1.89 36.76 22.45
C VAL A 436 2.53 35.40 22.18
N HIS A 437 3.41 35.35 21.18
CA HIS A 437 3.97 34.13 20.63
C HIS A 437 5.49 34.03 20.83
N GLY A 438 6.03 32.81 20.77
CA GLY A 438 7.47 32.58 20.61
C GLY A 438 7.93 32.77 19.16
N ILE A 439 9.24 32.93 18.96
CA ILE A 439 9.87 33.15 17.64
C ILE A 439 9.63 32.02 16.64
N GLU A 440 9.33 30.81 17.13
CA GLU A 440 9.01 29.62 16.34
C GLU A 440 7.70 29.74 15.55
N VAL A 441 6.77 30.60 15.96
CA VAL A 441 5.44 30.73 15.34
C VAL A 441 5.48 31.46 13.99
N PRO A 442 6.04 32.69 13.85
CA PRO A 442 6.23 33.29 12.53
C PRO A 442 7.16 32.44 11.65
N PHE A 443 8.21 31.84 12.23
CA PHE A 443 9.13 30.97 11.51
C PHE A 443 8.42 29.73 10.91
N ARG A 444 7.62 29.00 11.69
CA ARG A 444 6.81 27.86 11.21
C ARG A 444 5.87 28.28 10.09
N ASN A 445 5.14 29.37 10.28
CA ASN A 445 4.10 29.78 9.35
C ASN A 445 4.67 30.28 8.02
N PHE A 446 5.83 30.94 8.02
CA PHE A 446 6.54 31.26 6.79
C PHE A 446 7.06 30.01 6.07
N ASN A 447 7.82 29.15 6.77
CA ASN A 447 8.47 28.00 6.14
C ASN A 447 7.49 26.93 5.65
N LEU A 448 6.42 26.64 6.41
CA LEU A 448 5.36 25.72 5.99
C LEU A 448 4.65 26.22 4.72
N ALA A 449 4.34 27.52 4.65
CA ALA A 449 3.78 28.12 3.44
C ALA A 449 4.76 28.06 2.26
N LEU A 450 6.06 28.26 2.48
CA LEU A 450 7.09 28.15 1.45
C LEU A 450 7.20 26.72 0.90
N VAL A 451 7.34 25.72 1.76
CA VAL A 451 7.48 24.29 1.37
C VAL A 451 6.28 23.83 0.54
N ASP A 452 5.05 24.15 0.95
CA ASP A 452 3.84 23.78 0.19
C ASP A 452 3.78 24.44 -1.19
N ASN A 453 4.15 25.73 -1.30
CA ASN A 453 4.15 26.45 -2.58
C ASN A 453 5.23 25.94 -3.53
N VAL A 454 6.46 25.73 -3.03
CA VAL A 454 7.56 25.12 -3.81
C VAL A 454 7.17 23.72 -4.28
N SER A 455 6.48 22.94 -3.43
CA SER A 455 5.97 21.61 -3.80
C SER A 455 4.96 21.67 -4.94
N ALA A 456 3.92 22.50 -4.80
CA ALA A 456 2.86 22.62 -5.79
C ALA A 456 3.40 23.09 -7.15
N GLU A 457 4.26 24.10 -7.15
CA GLU A 457 4.87 24.64 -8.38
C GLU A 457 5.81 23.63 -9.04
N TYR A 458 6.61 22.91 -8.25
CA TYR A 458 7.55 21.92 -8.80
C TYR A 458 6.82 20.72 -9.43
N SER A 459 5.78 20.20 -8.77
CA SER A 459 4.91 19.17 -9.35
C SER A 459 4.21 19.66 -10.61
N PHE A 460 3.66 20.88 -10.60
CA PHE A 460 3.06 21.50 -11.80
C PHE A 460 4.05 21.59 -12.96
N MET A 461 5.26 22.13 -12.73
CA MET A 461 6.27 22.27 -13.79
C MET A 461 6.78 20.92 -14.30
N THR A 462 6.87 19.90 -13.44
CA THR A 462 7.25 18.54 -13.84
C THR A 462 6.20 17.89 -14.75
N GLU A 463 4.91 18.13 -14.50
CA GLU A 463 3.83 17.63 -15.35
C GLU A 463 3.66 18.45 -16.65
N MET A 464 3.75 19.77 -16.57
CA MET A 464 3.51 20.68 -17.70
C MET A 464 4.69 20.75 -18.68
N PHE A 465 5.93 20.74 -18.18
CA PHE A 465 7.15 20.90 -18.99
C PHE A 465 7.90 19.59 -19.20
N SER A 466 7.17 18.48 -19.35
CA SER A 466 7.68 17.11 -19.50
C SER A 466 8.68 16.89 -20.66
N THR A 467 8.75 17.80 -21.63
CA THR A 467 9.77 17.78 -22.70
C THR A 467 11.15 18.29 -22.28
N LYS A 468 11.29 18.89 -21.09
CA LYS A 468 12.55 19.38 -20.52
C LYS A 468 13.11 18.40 -19.50
N THR A 469 14.44 18.37 -19.34
CA THR A 469 15.08 17.48 -18.36
C THR A 469 14.88 17.98 -16.93
N PHE A 470 14.85 17.05 -15.97
CA PHE A 470 14.67 17.32 -14.54
C PHE A 470 15.59 18.44 -14.01
N HIS A 471 16.87 18.44 -14.41
CA HIS A 471 17.83 19.49 -14.05
C HIS A 471 17.47 20.88 -14.61
N GLN A 472 16.92 20.96 -15.83
CA GLN A 472 16.43 22.23 -16.38
C GLN A 472 15.21 22.74 -15.60
N ILE A 473 14.26 21.84 -15.29
CA ILE A 473 13.07 22.17 -14.50
C ILE A 473 13.45 22.67 -13.10
N SER A 474 14.37 21.99 -12.40
CA SER A 474 14.90 22.44 -11.10
C SER A 474 15.60 23.80 -11.19
N ARG A 475 16.39 24.07 -12.24
CA ARG A 475 17.02 25.38 -12.43
C ARG A 475 15.99 26.50 -12.62
N ARG A 476 14.90 26.25 -13.37
CA ARG A 476 13.79 27.21 -13.53
C ARG A 476 12.98 27.36 -12.23
N ALA A 477 12.88 26.32 -11.41
CA ALA A 477 12.20 26.38 -10.12
C ALA A 477 12.96 27.27 -9.12
N VAL A 478 14.28 27.11 -9.03
CA VAL A 478 15.15 28.02 -8.26
C VAL A 478 15.02 29.45 -8.80
N GLU A 479 15.03 29.65 -10.13
CA GLU A 479 14.81 30.96 -10.74
C GLU A 479 13.51 31.64 -10.26
N ILE A 480 12.40 30.89 -10.12
CA ILE A 480 11.13 31.41 -9.58
C ILE A 480 11.26 31.82 -8.10
N PHE A 481 11.80 30.95 -7.26
CA PHE A 481 11.76 31.10 -5.79
C PHE A 481 12.94 31.84 -5.15
N GLU A 482 14.04 32.08 -5.87
CA GLU A 482 15.23 32.79 -5.36
C GLU A 482 14.91 34.08 -4.56
N PRO A 483 14.01 34.99 -5.00
CA PRO A 483 13.69 36.20 -4.23
C PRO A 483 12.91 35.90 -2.94
N VAL A 484 12.17 34.79 -2.89
CA VAL A 484 11.40 34.34 -1.72
C VAL A 484 12.32 33.64 -0.72
N PHE A 485 13.30 32.87 -1.19
CA PHE A 485 14.35 32.28 -0.37
C PHE A 485 15.18 33.35 0.35
N ALA A 486 15.58 34.41 -0.36
CA ALA A 486 16.27 35.56 0.24
C ALA A 486 15.41 36.26 1.32
N LEU A 487 14.10 36.40 1.07
CA LEU A 487 13.15 37.00 2.01
C LEU A 487 12.97 36.13 3.27
N GLY A 488 12.85 34.81 3.13
CA GLY A 488 12.78 33.88 4.27
C GLY A 488 14.04 33.85 5.13
N GLN A 489 15.22 33.99 4.51
CA GLN A 489 16.49 34.13 5.23
C GLN A 489 16.59 35.48 5.96
N SER A 490 16.07 36.56 5.38
CA SER A 490 15.96 37.86 6.05
C SER A 490 15.06 37.80 7.29
N LEU A 491 13.84 37.25 7.17
CA LEU A 491 12.92 37.04 8.29
C LEU A 491 13.58 36.21 9.40
N THR A 492 14.20 35.09 9.00
CA THR A 492 14.92 34.20 9.91
C THR A 492 16.01 34.96 10.67
N LYS A 493 16.84 35.76 9.98
CA LYS A 493 17.84 36.60 10.63
C LYS A 493 17.22 37.60 11.61
N GLN A 494 16.16 38.32 11.20
CA GLN A 494 15.50 39.34 12.02
C GLN A 494 14.94 38.78 13.34
N LEU A 495 14.33 37.58 13.31
CA LEU A 495 13.83 36.88 14.50
C LEU A 495 14.96 36.46 15.46
N ILE A 496 16.10 36.03 14.90
CA ILE A 496 17.21 35.41 15.63
C ILE A 496 18.21 36.43 16.18
N GLU A 497 18.39 37.59 15.52
CA GLU A 497 19.46 38.55 15.82
C GLU A 497 19.36 39.16 17.24
N ASN A 498 18.13 39.27 17.79
CA ASN A 498 17.89 39.90 19.10
C ASN A 498 17.43 38.94 20.22
N SER A 499 16.96 37.72 19.93
CA SER A 499 16.47 36.80 20.99
C SER A 499 17.61 36.10 21.75
N THR A 500 17.39 35.85 23.04
CA THR A 500 18.26 35.02 23.91
C THR A 500 17.63 33.66 24.25
N ASP A 501 16.51 33.30 23.62
CA ASP A 501 15.79 32.05 23.87
C ASP A 501 16.44 30.86 23.12
N SER A 502 17.15 30.02 23.87
CA SER A 502 17.76 28.78 23.37
C SER A 502 16.73 27.72 22.95
N LEU A 503 15.57 27.65 23.60
CA LEU A 503 14.52 26.67 23.26
C LEU A 503 13.77 27.09 21.99
N GLY A 504 13.48 28.39 21.82
CA GLY A 504 12.90 28.95 20.60
C GLY A 504 13.79 28.77 19.36
N VAL A 505 15.10 29.01 19.49
CA VAL A 505 16.05 28.76 18.38
C VAL A 505 16.14 27.26 18.06
N LEU A 506 16.14 26.38 19.06
CA LEU A 506 16.16 24.93 18.85
C LEU A 506 14.84 24.41 18.23
N LEU A 507 13.69 24.97 18.61
CA LEU A 507 12.40 24.74 17.95
C LEU A 507 12.46 25.11 16.46
N CYS A 508 13.05 26.26 16.11
CA CYS A 508 13.27 26.65 14.71
C CYS A 508 14.20 25.67 13.96
N VAL A 509 15.24 25.12 14.60
CA VAL A 509 16.07 24.05 14.01
C VAL A 509 15.22 22.80 13.73
N ARG A 510 14.42 22.33 14.69
CA ARG A 510 13.55 21.15 14.49
C ARG A 510 12.50 21.37 13.41
N LEU A 511 11.89 22.57 13.34
CA LEU A 511 10.97 22.94 12.26
C LEU A 511 11.65 22.99 10.87
N ASN A 512 12.92 23.40 10.79
CA ASN A 512 13.68 23.38 9.54
C ASN A 512 14.09 21.96 9.13
N GLN A 513 14.45 21.09 10.09
CA GLN A 513 14.70 19.66 9.86
C GLN A 513 13.42 18.92 9.41
N GLN A 514 12.27 19.20 10.04
CA GLN A 514 10.97 18.68 9.61
C GLN A 514 10.63 19.13 8.17
N SER A 515 10.91 20.39 7.85
CA SER A 515 10.76 20.95 6.49
C SER A 515 11.67 20.24 5.47
N ALA A 516 12.92 19.93 5.85
CA ALA A 516 13.85 19.15 5.05
C ALA A 516 13.33 17.73 4.77
N PHE A 517 12.85 17.04 5.81
CA PHE A 517 12.29 15.69 5.69
C PHE A 517 11.02 15.67 4.83
N GLU A 518 10.14 16.68 4.95
CA GLU A 518 8.99 16.86 4.08
C GLU A 518 9.40 17.04 2.60
N LEU A 519 10.42 17.87 2.31
CA LEU A 519 10.94 18.07 0.95
C LEU A 519 11.55 16.79 0.36
N GLN A 520 12.32 16.03 1.16
CA GLN A 520 12.89 14.74 0.76
C GLN A 520 11.80 13.69 0.51
N ARG A 521 10.80 13.59 1.40
CA ARG A 521 9.61 12.71 1.23
C ARG A 521 8.83 13.04 -0.04
N ARG A 522 8.69 14.34 -0.35
CA ARG A 522 8.06 14.86 -1.58
C ARG A 522 8.98 14.81 -2.82
N LYS A 523 10.27 14.48 -2.64
CA LYS A 523 11.35 14.39 -3.68
C LYS A 523 11.62 15.69 -4.44
N ILE A 524 11.68 16.83 -3.74
CA ILE A 524 11.86 18.17 -4.34
C ILE A 524 13.25 18.74 -4.01
N PRO A 525 14.23 18.72 -4.93
CA PRO A 525 15.61 19.18 -4.67
C PRO A 525 15.77 20.72 -4.74
N VAL A 526 14.68 21.47 -4.90
CA VAL A 526 14.70 22.91 -5.21
C VAL A 526 15.01 23.77 -3.97
N ALA A 527 14.58 23.33 -2.79
CA ALA A 527 14.67 24.12 -1.55
C ALA A 527 15.81 23.68 -0.62
N ASP A 528 16.58 22.64 -0.95
CA ASP A 528 17.68 22.12 -0.13
C ASP A 528 18.73 23.20 0.19
N SER A 529 19.05 24.06 -0.80
CA SER A 529 19.95 25.21 -0.62
C SER A 529 19.42 26.21 0.41
N TYR A 530 18.12 26.50 0.37
CA TYR A 530 17.46 27.41 1.31
C TYR A 530 17.42 26.83 2.74
N VAL A 531 17.07 25.54 2.87
CA VAL A 531 17.07 24.82 4.16
C VAL A 531 18.47 24.81 4.78
N ASN A 532 19.50 24.53 3.98
CA ASN A 532 20.89 24.54 4.44
C ASN A 532 21.37 25.95 4.83
N GLY A 533 21.06 26.99 4.04
CA GLY A 533 21.34 28.37 4.41
C GLY A 533 20.63 28.79 5.71
N THR A 534 19.42 28.32 5.93
CA THR A 534 18.63 28.54 7.17
C THR A 534 19.29 27.85 8.37
N ASN A 535 19.77 26.61 8.23
CA ASN A 535 20.56 25.93 9.26
C ASN A 535 21.86 26.68 9.62
N MET A 536 22.53 27.26 8.63
CA MET A 536 23.76 28.06 8.83
C MET A 536 23.53 29.40 9.54
N LEU A 537 22.28 29.87 9.64
CA LEU A 537 21.90 31.02 10.48
C LEU A 537 21.52 30.59 11.91
N LEU A 538 20.83 29.45 12.04
CA LEU A 538 20.31 28.95 13.32
C LEU A 538 21.40 28.41 14.26
N TRP A 539 22.23 27.48 13.79
CA TRP A 539 23.20 26.78 14.65
C TRP A 539 24.25 27.71 15.30
N PRO A 540 24.87 28.67 14.58
CA PRO A 540 25.82 29.59 15.20
C PRO A 540 25.18 30.52 16.25
N ARG A 541 23.87 30.85 16.11
CA ARG A 541 23.16 31.58 17.18
C ARG A 541 22.92 30.68 18.38
N PHE A 542 22.47 29.45 18.19
CA PHE A 542 22.23 28.52 19.28
C PHE A 542 23.50 28.33 20.14
N GLN A 543 24.65 28.08 19.49
CA GLN A 543 25.94 28.02 20.17
C GLN A 543 26.25 29.30 20.96
N LYS A 544 26.10 30.48 20.34
CA LYS A 544 26.32 31.77 21.02
C LYS A 544 25.40 31.99 22.24
N ILE A 545 24.14 31.55 22.20
CA ILE A 545 23.23 31.62 23.36
C ILE A 545 23.68 30.66 24.46
N MET A 546 24.07 29.43 24.12
CA MET A 546 24.62 28.46 25.08
C MET A 546 25.94 28.95 25.71
N ASP A 547 26.79 29.64 24.95
CA ASP A 547 28.00 30.28 25.46
C ASP A 547 27.68 31.43 26.43
N MET A 548 26.64 32.23 26.16
CA MET A 548 26.13 33.24 27.08
C MET A 548 25.59 32.62 28.39
N HIS A 549 24.91 31.47 28.32
CA HIS A 549 24.49 30.71 29.51
C HIS A 549 25.70 30.22 30.31
N CYS A 550 26.70 29.64 29.65
CA CYS A 550 27.97 29.22 30.28
C CYS A 550 28.70 30.40 30.95
N GLU A 551 28.80 31.56 30.29
CA GLU A 551 29.37 32.78 30.87
C GLU A 551 28.59 33.28 32.09
N SER A 552 27.26 33.19 32.08
CA SER A 552 26.42 33.57 33.22
C SER A 552 26.72 32.70 34.46
N LEU A 553 26.82 31.37 34.27
CA LEU A 553 27.20 30.45 35.33
C LEU A 553 28.63 30.75 35.83
N LYS A 554 29.59 31.02 34.94
CA LYS A 554 30.97 31.41 35.30
C LYS A 554 31.02 32.68 36.15
N ARG A 555 30.25 33.71 35.78
CA ARG A 555 30.21 35.00 36.51
C ARG A 555 29.63 34.82 37.92
N LEU A 556 28.59 33.99 38.09
CA LEU A 556 28.10 33.63 39.44
C LEU A 556 29.13 32.81 40.22
N SER A 557 29.74 31.81 39.57
CA SER A 557 30.77 30.93 40.13
C SER A 557 32.00 31.70 40.64
N ALA A 558 32.34 32.83 39.99
CA ALA A 558 33.44 33.71 40.38
C ALA A 558 33.03 34.80 41.41
N SER A 559 31.78 35.26 41.40
CA SER A 559 31.36 36.38 42.26
C SER A 559 31.19 36.03 43.74
N GLY A 560 31.02 34.76 44.10
CA GLY A 560 30.91 34.27 45.49
C GLY A 560 29.71 34.79 46.31
N ARG A 561 28.83 35.62 45.72
CA ARG A 561 27.69 36.24 46.41
C ARG A 561 26.49 35.29 46.47
N SER A 562 26.48 34.44 47.50
CA SER A 562 25.23 33.81 47.96
C SER A 562 24.38 34.84 48.70
N SER A 563 23.47 35.48 47.97
CA SER A 563 22.47 36.42 48.51
C SER A 563 21.13 36.33 47.75
N VAL A 564 20.80 35.14 47.26
CA VAL A 564 19.53 34.80 46.63
C VAL A 564 18.96 33.61 47.43
N PRO A 565 17.69 33.64 47.86
CA PRO A 565 17.18 32.65 48.81
C PRO A 565 17.22 31.23 48.24
N SER A 566 17.46 30.27 49.14
CA SER A 566 17.17 28.86 48.86
C SER A 566 15.65 28.67 48.73
N LEU A 567 15.21 27.53 48.18
CA LEU A 567 13.79 27.21 47.99
C LEU A 567 13.06 26.84 49.32
N SER A 568 13.57 27.31 50.46
CA SER A 568 13.06 27.05 51.80
C SER A 568 11.87 27.94 52.16
N LEU A 569 10.73 27.32 52.43
CA LEU A 569 9.56 27.92 53.09
C LEU A 569 9.84 28.15 54.59
N GLY A 570 10.76 29.09 54.89
CA GLY A 570 11.07 29.61 56.21
C GLY A 570 12.27 28.98 56.93
N GLY A 571 13.03 29.82 57.66
CA GLY A 571 14.05 29.42 58.64
C GLY A 571 15.51 29.43 58.17
N ASP A 572 16.32 30.34 58.73
CA ASP A 572 17.79 30.43 58.69
C ASP A 572 18.52 29.99 57.41
N ASP A 573 18.65 30.95 56.48
CA ASP A 573 19.28 30.85 55.14
C ASP A 573 20.79 30.48 55.08
N LYS A 574 21.39 29.94 56.16
CA LYS A 574 22.82 29.54 56.20
C LYS A 574 23.07 28.05 56.42
N HIS A 575 22.03 27.25 56.69
CA HIS A 575 22.21 25.84 57.09
C HIS A 575 21.34 24.81 56.34
N SER A 576 20.59 25.23 55.33
CA SER A 576 19.71 24.35 54.55
C SER A 576 20.46 23.50 53.52
N SER A 577 20.22 22.19 53.51
CA SER A 577 20.70 21.24 52.48
C SER A 577 19.71 21.08 51.31
N ALA A 578 18.78 22.02 51.13
CA ALA A 578 17.80 22.00 50.05
C ALA A 578 18.44 22.28 48.66
N PRO A 579 17.80 21.84 47.56
CA PRO A 579 18.26 22.18 46.21
C PRO A 579 18.31 23.69 45.95
N HIS A 580 19.32 24.12 45.19
CA HIS A 580 19.49 25.52 44.81
C HIS A 580 18.49 25.93 43.72
N PHE A 581 18.01 27.16 43.71
CA PHE A 581 16.98 27.60 42.74
C PHE A 581 17.43 27.48 41.27
N LEU A 582 18.74 27.64 41.00
CA LEU A 582 19.31 27.41 39.66
C LEU A 582 19.20 25.96 39.20
N THR A 583 19.16 25.00 40.12
CA THR A 583 19.03 23.57 39.81
C THR A 583 17.68 23.26 39.17
N GLN A 584 16.62 23.94 39.59
CA GLN A 584 15.31 23.85 38.94
C GLN A 584 15.34 24.46 37.53
N ARG A 585 15.85 25.69 37.37
CA ARG A 585 15.98 26.35 36.05
C ARG A 585 16.85 25.54 35.07
N PHE A 586 17.98 25.03 35.55
CA PHE A 586 18.88 24.18 34.79
C PHE A 586 18.21 22.86 34.39
N GLY A 587 17.52 22.19 35.34
CA GLY A 587 16.74 20.99 35.06
C GLY A 587 15.63 21.23 34.03
N GLN A 588 14.90 22.35 34.12
CA GLN A 588 13.86 22.73 33.15
C GLN A 588 14.44 22.99 31.76
N LEU A 589 15.55 23.74 31.65
CA LEU A 589 16.23 23.98 30.38
C LEU A 589 16.82 22.68 29.79
N LEU A 590 17.42 21.83 30.61
CA LEU A 590 17.97 20.54 30.22
C LEU A 590 16.86 19.60 29.72
N HIS A 591 15.77 19.43 30.48
CA HIS A 591 14.57 18.73 30.03
C HIS A 591 14.05 19.34 28.71
N GLY A 592 14.02 20.66 28.60
CA GLY A 592 13.61 21.40 27.40
C GLY A 592 14.41 20.99 26.16
N ILE A 593 15.74 20.95 26.27
CA ILE A 593 16.65 20.57 25.19
C ILE A 593 16.56 19.06 24.90
N LEU A 594 16.51 18.21 25.93
CA LEU A 594 16.45 16.75 25.77
C LEU A 594 15.12 16.29 25.14
N ALA A 595 13.98 16.86 25.57
CA ALA A 595 12.68 16.59 24.96
C ALA A 595 12.58 17.09 23.50
N LEU A 596 13.33 18.15 23.15
CA LEU A 596 13.52 18.57 21.75
C LEU A 596 14.53 17.71 20.99
N SER A 597 15.25 16.79 21.63
CA SER A 597 16.28 15.94 21.02
C SER A 597 15.87 14.48 20.83
N GLY A 598 14.75 14.02 21.41
CA GLY A 598 14.31 12.62 21.31
C GLY A 598 13.95 12.15 19.89
N GLU A 599 13.52 13.06 19.01
CA GLU A 599 13.18 12.77 17.61
C GLU A 599 14.37 12.93 16.63
N ALA A 600 15.55 13.31 17.13
CA ALA A 600 16.72 13.65 16.30
C ALA A 600 17.94 12.76 16.60
N GLY A 601 18.79 12.58 15.58
CA GLY A 601 20.07 11.88 15.72
C GLY A 601 21.16 12.72 16.38
N ASP A 602 22.41 12.26 16.25
CA ASP A 602 23.60 12.86 16.90
C ASP A 602 23.95 14.27 16.37
N ASP A 603 23.27 15.30 16.87
CA ASP A 603 23.62 16.71 16.65
C ASP A 603 24.89 17.09 17.45
N GLU A 604 26.07 16.87 16.86
CA GLU A 604 27.38 17.24 17.45
C GLU A 604 27.46 18.69 18.00
N PRO A 605 26.87 19.74 17.36
CA PRO A 605 26.87 21.09 17.92
C PRO A 605 26.06 21.23 19.22
N LEU A 606 25.03 20.38 19.40
CA LEU A 606 24.13 20.37 20.54
C LEU A 606 24.76 19.65 21.72
N SER A 607 25.25 18.43 21.52
CA SER A 607 25.90 17.62 22.55
C SER A 607 27.13 18.33 23.13
N ASN A 608 28.00 18.89 22.28
CA ASN A 608 29.16 19.67 22.72
C ASN A 608 28.78 20.98 23.47
N SER A 609 27.62 21.57 23.19
CA SER A 609 27.18 22.77 23.92
C SER A 609 26.51 22.42 25.25
N LEU A 610 25.79 21.31 25.30
CA LEU A 610 25.14 20.78 26.50
C LEU A 610 26.20 20.24 27.49
N ALA A 611 27.18 19.47 27.02
CA ALA A 611 28.28 18.94 27.85
C ALA A 611 29.14 20.06 28.48
N ARG A 612 29.33 21.18 27.78
CA ARG A 612 29.96 22.38 28.35
C ARG A 612 29.09 23.01 29.44
N LEU A 613 27.77 23.10 29.22
CA LEU A 613 26.84 23.67 30.21
C LEU A 613 26.72 22.80 31.47
N THR A 614 26.68 21.47 31.34
CA THR A 614 26.63 20.53 32.49
C THR A 614 27.92 20.60 33.31
N ALA A 615 29.10 20.63 32.69
CA ALA A 615 30.38 20.75 33.38
C ALA A 615 30.53 22.09 34.15
N GLU A 616 30.03 23.20 33.60
CA GLU A 616 30.05 24.50 34.29
C GLU A 616 29.01 24.58 35.43
N PHE A 617 27.87 23.89 35.28
CA PHE A 617 26.88 23.73 36.35
C PHE A 617 27.40 22.84 37.50
N ASP A 618 28.11 21.75 37.18
CA ASP A 618 28.79 20.90 38.14
C ASP A 618 29.89 21.65 38.91
N SER A 619 30.72 22.40 38.19
CA SER A 619 31.73 23.32 38.75
C SER A 619 31.11 24.35 39.69
N LEU A 620 29.90 24.85 39.39
CA LEU A 620 29.14 25.75 40.27
C LEU A 620 28.63 25.03 41.52
N LEU A 621 27.96 23.87 41.39
CA LEU A 621 27.48 23.08 42.54
C LEU A 621 28.63 22.66 43.47
N THR A 622 29.76 22.21 42.91
CA THR A 622 30.97 21.83 43.65
C THR A 622 31.61 23.00 44.40
N LYS A 623 31.50 24.24 43.91
CA LYS A 623 31.97 25.43 44.63
C LYS A 623 30.98 25.89 45.70
N LEU A 624 29.68 25.83 45.41
CA LEU A 624 28.63 26.13 46.39
C LEU A 624 28.67 25.15 47.56
N SER A 625 28.86 23.85 47.30
CA SER A 625 28.93 22.81 48.34
C SER A 625 30.13 22.99 49.28
N ARG A 626 31.26 23.52 48.79
CA ARG A 626 32.42 23.91 49.63
C ARG A 626 32.14 25.06 50.61
N SER A 627 31.11 25.88 50.37
CA SER A 627 30.65 26.88 51.35
C SER A 627 29.82 26.29 52.50
N THR A 628 29.34 25.05 52.34
CA THR A 628 28.57 24.31 53.35
C THR A 628 29.53 23.43 54.15
N GLY A 629 30.05 23.96 55.26
CA GLY A 629 31.29 23.48 55.92
C GLY A 629 31.34 22.07 56.53
N ASP A 630 30.34 21.21 56.33
CA ASP A 630 30.33 19.81 56.81
C ASP A 630 30.36 18.83 55.62
N PRO A 631 31.23 17.79 55.61
CA PRO A 631 31.29 16.83 54.51
C PRO A 631 29.94 16.10 54.32
N LYS A 632 29.36 15.55 55.39
CA LYS A 632 28.06 14.86 55.34
C LYS A 632 26.88 15.76 54.93
N ARG A 633 27.01 17.09 55.00
CA ARG A 633 26.02 18.04 54.44
C ARG A 633 26.34 18.39 52.98
N ARG A 634 27.61 18.51 52.62
CA ARG A 634 28.10 18.67 51.25
C ARG A 634 27.66 17.50 50.35
N GLU A 635 27.86 16.25 50.79
CA GLU A 635 27.37 15.06 50.08
C GLU A 635 25.84 15.09 49.90
N ARG A 636 25.08 15.35 50.98
CA ARG A 636 23.60 15.44 50.92
C ARG A 636 23.11 16.58 50.04
N PHE A 637 23.76 17.75 50.07
CA PHE A 637 23.43 18.87 49.18
C PHE A 637 23.66 18.50 47.72
N LEU A 638 24.81 17.92 47.38
CA LEU A 638 25.11 17.49 46.01
C LEU A 638 24.11 16.41 45.55
N PHE A 639 23.89 15.37 46.36
CA PHE A 639 22.89 14.33 46.09
C PHE A 639 21.49 14.91 45.85
N ASN A 640 21.01 15.81 46.71
CA ASN A 640 19.70 16.45 46.56
C ASN A 640 19.60 17.27 45.25
N ASN A 641 20.67 17.94 44.83
CA ASN A 641 20.68 18.72 43.59
C ASN A 641 20.71 17.81 42.34
N TYR A 642 21.61 16.82 42.26
CA TYR A 642 21.63 15.88 41.13
C TYR A 642 20.36 15.02 41.07
N SER A 643 19.82 14.61 42.23
CA SER A 643 18.55 13.88 42.31
C SER A 643 17.39 14.72 41.76
N LEU A 644 17.28 16.01 42.13
CA LEU A 644 16.27 16.91 41.56
C LEU A 644 16.41 17.04 40.03
N VAL A 645 17.63 17.16 39.49
CA VAL A 645 17.81 17.18 38.03
C VAL A 645 17.37 15.86 37.39
N LEU A 646 17.76 14.71 37.98
CA LEU A 646 17.35 13.38 37.52
C LEU A 646 15.83 13.16 37.58
N THR A 647 15.13 13.75 38.56
CA THR A 647 13.66 13.75 38.64
C THR A 647 13.02 14.68 37.62
N ILE A 648 13.65 15.80 37.26
CA ILE A 648 13.12 16.70 36.22
C ILE A 648 13.31 16.11 34.81
N ILE A 649 14.37 15.32 34.59
CA ILE A 649 14.64 14.66 33.29
C ILE A 649 14.21 13.19 33.23
N SER A 650 13.47 12.67 34.23
CA SER A 650 13.05 11.25 34.23
C SER A 650 12.30 10.89 32.95
N ASP A 651 11.41 11.77 32.52
CA ASP A 651 10.42 11.55 31.47
C ASP A 651 10.95 11.89 30.06
N THR A 652 12.26 12.16 29.90
CA THR A 652 12.88 12.45 28.59
C THR A 652 13.56 11.23 27.98
N ASP A 653 13.12 10.83 26.78
CA ASP A 653 13.67 9.70 26.02
C ASP A 653 14.67 10.13 24.93
N GLY A 654 15.52 9.20 24.50
CA GLY A 654 16.50 9.38 23.44
C GLY A 654 17.95 9.15 23.87
N LYS A 655 18.85 8.92 22.90
CA LYS A 655 20.27 8.59 23.14
C LYS A 655 21.00 9.65 23.99
N LEU A 656 20.92 10.92 23.59
CA LEU A 656 21.52 12.04 24.34
C LEU A 656 20.91 12.18 25.75
N ALA A 657 19.63 11.84 25.94
CA ALA A 657 19.02 11.83 27.26
C ALA A 657 19.56 10.69 28.13
N ALA A 658 19.83 9.50 27.57
CA ALA A 658 20.48 8.40 28.26
C ALA A 658 21.93 8.75 28.66
N GLU A 659 22.73 9.30 27.75
CA GLU A 659 24.11 9.76 28.02
C GLU A 659 24.17 10.80 29.15
N GLN A 660 23.24 11.76 29.17
CA GLN A 660 23.18 12.79 30.22
C GLN A 660 22.60 12.26 31.54
N LYS A 661 21.58 11.39 31.50
CA LYS A 661 21.11 10.63 32.67
C LYS A 661 22.25 9.81 33.29
N GLN A 662 23.06 9.11 32.47
CA GLN A 662 24.22 8.35 32.92
C GLN A 662 25.30 9.26 33.50
N THR A 663 25.65 10.36 32.83
CA THR A 663 26.65 11.33 33.32
C THR A 663 26.26 11.87 34.70
N ILE A 664 25.01 12.32 34.87
CA ILE A 664 24.51 12.88 36.13
C ILE A 664 24.35 11.79 37.21
N ARG A 665 24.01 10.54 36.82
CA ARG A 665 24.07 9.38 37.72
C ARG A 665 25.51 9.12 38.19
N SER A 666 26.51 9.16 37.31
CA SER A 666 27.92 9.00 37.69
C SER A 666 28.38 10.10 38.65
N CYS A 667 28.04 11.37 38.41
CA CYS A 667 28.29 12.46 39.37
C CYS A 667 27.62 12.20 40.73
N ARG A 668 26.40 11.63 40.75
CA ARG A 668 25.69 11.23 41.98
C ARG A 668 26.40 10.08 42.72
N TYR A 669 26.90 9.06 42.00
CA TYR A 669 27.54 7.88 42.59
C TYR A 669 29.02 8.10 42.98
N GLN A 670 29.75 8.99 42.29
CA GLN A 670 31.11 9.42 42.68
C GLN A 670 31.19 10.11 44.07
N HIS A 671 30.04 10.38 44.69
CA HIS A 671 29.91 10.95 46.04
C HIS A 671 29.25 9.96 47.03
N LEU A 672 29.21 8.66 46.70
CA LEU A 672 28.67 7.55 47.48
C LEU A 672 29.69 6.39 47.51
N GLU A 673 30.71 6.49 48.35
CA GLU A 673 31.68 5.40 48.56
C GLU A 673 31.11 4.29 49.48
N ASP A 674 31.51 3.05 49.16
CA ASP A 674 31.44 1.78 49.92
C ASP A 674 30.09 1.19 50.40
N ASP A 675 29.15 1.94 50.97
CA ASP A 675 28.07 1.33 51.80
C ASP A 675 26.99 0.52 51.03
N VAL A 676 26.81 0.71 49.72
CA VAL A 676 25.65 0.13 48.96
C VAL A 676 25.98 -1.22 48.29
N ALA A 677 27.25 -1.55 48.09
CA ALA A 677 27.66 -2.70 47.26
C ALA A 677 27.54 -4.08 47.93
N ASN A 678 27.30 -4.13 49.25
CA ASN A 678 27.41 -5.36 50.04
C ASN A 678 26.08 -6.11 50.31
N SER A 679 24.92 -5.57 49.90
CA SER A 679 23.60 -6.17 50.21
C SER A 679 22.70 -6.34 48.98
N ALA A 680 23.30 -6.64 47.83
CA ALA A 680 22.61 -6.91 46.58
C ALA A 680 22.27 -8.41 46.40
N LEU A 681 21.07 -8.67 45.90
CA LEU A 681 20.63 -9.95 45.33
C LEU A 681 20.83 -9.93 43.82
N GLN A 682 21.50 -10.94 43.25
CA GLN A 682 21.86 -10.93 41.83
C GLN A 682 21.20 -12.06 41.06
N VAL A 683 20.44 -11.71 40.02
CA VAL A 683 19.69 -12.63 39.16
C VAL A 683 20.34 -12.63 37.78
N ILE A 684 20.64 -13.81 37.22
CA ILE A 684 21.26 -13.94 35.89
C ILE A 684 20.21 -14.37 34.85
N GLY A 685 20.09 -13.57 33.79
CA GLY A 685 19.23 -13.79 32.62
C GLY A 685 17.85 -13.15 32.76
N ALA A 686 17.57 -12.09 32.01
CA ALA A 686 16.29 -11.39 31.93
C ALA A 686 15.31 -12.06 30.95
N GLY A 687 15.21 -13.40 31.00
CA GLY A 687 14.08 -14.12 30.43
C GLY A 687 12.82 -13.92 31.26
N VAL A 688 11.65 -14.34 30.75
CA VAL A 688 10.36 -14.17 31.46
C VAL A 688 10.36 -14.80 32.87
N VAL A 689 11.14 -15.86 33.09
CA VAL A 689 11.33 -16.50 34.40
C VAL A 689 12.24 -15.66 35.32
N GLY A 690 13.35 -15.13 34.79
CA GLY A 690 14.27 -14.27 35.57
C GLY A 690 13.60 -12.96 35.97
N LEU A 691 12.87 -12.31 35.06
CA LEU A 691 12.02 -11.15 35.34
C LEU A 691 10.96 -11.45 36.40
N ALA A 692 10.26 -12.59 36.30
CA ALA A 692 9.26 -12.99 37.29
C ALA A 692 9.86 -13.28 38.68
N VAL A 693 11.09 -13.80 38.74
CA VAL A 693 11.83 -13.99 40.00
C VAL A 693 12.31 -12.66 40.57
N ALA A 694 12.97 -11.83 39.77
CA ALA A 694 13.51 -10.53 40.18
C ALA A 694 12.40 -9.62 40.73
N ARG A 695 11.26 -9.51 40.02
CA ARG A 695 10.03 -8.83 40.47
C ARG A 695 9.44 -9.41 41.76
N GLN A 696 9.46 -10.72 41.95
CA GLN A 696 8.93 -11.32 43.19
C GLN A 696 9.84 -11.00 44.39
N LEU A 697 11.16 -10.91 44.17
CA LEU A 697 12.12 -10.58 45.23
C LEU A 697 12.12 -9.08 45.56
N ALA A 698 12.15 -8.21 44.56
CA ALA A 698 12.07 -6.75 44.72
C ALA A 698 10.76 -6.28 45.38
N SER A 699 9.72 -7.12 45.40
CA SER A 699 8.46 -6.84 46.12
C SER A 699 8.57 -6.96 47.66
N ARG A 700 9.76 -7.21 48.22
CA ARG A 700 10.03 -7.25 49.66
C ARG A 700 10.78 -5.98 50.11
N ASP A 701 10.34 -5.39 51.22
CA ASP A 701 11.00 -4.22 51.78
C ASP A 701 12.47 -4.51 52.17
N GLY A 702 13.38 -3.63 51.78
CA GLY A 702 14.80 -3.68 52.17
C GLY A 702 15.71 -4.54 51.29
N THR A 703 15.22 -5.20 50.22
CA THR A 703 16.06 -5.96 49.29
C THR A 703 16.55 -5.12 48.12
N SER A 704 17.86 -4.94 47.97
CA SER A 704 18.45 -4.45 46.71
C SER A 704 18.57 -5.60 45.72
N THR A 705 18.19 -5.40 44.46
CA THR A 705 18.23 -6.45 43.43
C THR A 705 18.83 -5.93 42.13
N ILE A 706 19.69 -6.74 41.50
CA ILE A 706 20.28 -6.45 40.19
C ILE A 706 20.06 -7.64 39.25
N LEU A 707 19.48 -7.39 38.08
CA LEU A 707 19.23 -8.36 37.03
C LEU A 707 20.28 -8.21 35.91
N LEU A 708 21.17 -9.20 35.77
CA LEU A 708 22.23 -9.22 34.75
C LEU A 708 21.73 -9.92 33.47
N GLU A 709 21.80 -9.23 32.33
CA GLU A 709 21.42 -9.75 31.01
C GLU A 709 22.54 -9.50 29.99
N ARG A 710 22.89 -10.52 29.21
CA ARG A 710 23.97 -10.47 28.21
C ARG A 710 23.56 -9.80 26.89
N HIS A 711 22.26 -9.71 26.61
CA HIS A 711 21.72 -9.08 25.39
C HIS A 711 21.39 -7.60 25.58
N GLY A 712 21.20 -6.89 24.46
CA GLY A 712 20.80 -5.47 24.43
C GLY A 712 19.34 -5.17 24.81
N ALA A 713 18.53 -6.20 25.09
CA ALA A 713 17.22 -6.07 25.71
C ALA A 713 16.81 -7.39 26.38
N VAL A 714 15.78 -7.33 27.23
CA VAL A 714 15.22 -8.50 27.93
C VAL A 714 14.58 -9.49 26.94
N GLY A 715 14.55 -10.77 27.32
CA GLY A 715 13.73 -11.78 26.64
C GLY A 715 14.18 -12.29 25.25
N MET A 716 15.33 -11.84 24.70
CA MET A 716 15.75 -12.12 23.30
C MET A 716 15.95 -13.60 22.91
N GLU A 717 16.02 -14.53 23.87
CA GLU A 717 16.17 -15.98 23.63
C GLU A 717 14.82 -16.74 23.64
N THR A 718 14.74 -17.88 24.34
CA THR A 718 13.56 -18.76 24.40
C THR A 718 12.27 -18.04 24.83
N SER A 719 12.38 -16.92 25.55
CA SER A 719 11.22 -16.15 26.06
C SER A 719 10.46 -15.38 24.97
N SER A 720 11.11 -15.03 23.86
CA SER A 720 10.48 -14.44 22.66
C SER A 720 10.29 -15.43 21.51
N ARG A 721 10.72 -16.69 21.69
CA ARG A 721 10.77 -17.73 20.65
C ARG A 721 10.04 -19.00 21.08
N ASN A 722 8.76 -18.87 21.41
CA ASN A 722 7.92 -19.96 21.91
C ASN A 722 6.47 -19.82 21.43
N SER A 723 5.66 -20.87 21.62
CA SER A 723 4.29 -20.95 21.12
C SER A 723 3.27 -19.98 21.75
N GLU A 724 3.66 -19.18 22.75
CA GLU A 724 2.82 -18.18 23.45
C GLU A 724 1.58 -18.76 24.18
N VAL A 725 1.55 -20.08 24.38
CA VAL A 725 0.42 -20.81 25.00
C VAL A 725 0.44 -20.74 26.52
N ILE A 726 -0.68 -20.31 27.10
CA ILE A 726 -1.01 -20.53 28.52
C ILE A 726 -1.44 -21.99 28.68
N HIS A 727 -0.53 -22.85 29.14
CA HIS A 727 -0.78 -24.28 29.29
C HIS A 727 -1.70 -24.61 30.48
N ALA A 728 -2.33 -25.79 30.43
CA ALA A 728 -3.26 -26.27 31.47
C ALA A 728 -2.70 -27.42 32.34
N GLY A 729 -1.42 -27.78 32.23
CA GLY A 729 -0.78 -28.82 33.06
C GLY A 729 -1.01 -30.29 32.64
N ILE A 730 -1.95 -30.57 31.74
CA ILE A 730 -2.53 -31.91 31.50
C ILE A 730 -1.64 -33.01 30.88
N TYR A 731 -0.33 -32.79 30.66
CA TYR A 731 0.57 -33.77 30.01
C TYR A 731 1.71 -34.28 30.90
N TYR A 732 1.92 -33.67 32.06
CA TYR A 732 3.05 -33.98 32.95
C TYR A 732 2.59 -34.82 34.15
N PRO A 733 3.46 -35.62 34.79
CA PRO A 733 3.09 -36.44 35.95
C PRO A 733 2.48 -35.59 37.08
N ALA A 734 1.48 -36.10 37.80
CA ALA A 734 0.73 -35.34 38.80
C ALA A 734 1.63 -34.68 39.85
N ASP A 735 2.67 -35.41 40.30
CA ASP A 735 3.59 -34.93 41.33
C ASP A 735 4.69 -33.98 40.86
N SER A 736 4.85 -33.78 39.56
CA SER A 736 5.93 -32.97 38.99
C SER A 736 5.81 -31.48 39.33
N LEU A 737 6.96 -30.80 39.44
CA LEU A 737 7.04 -29.34 39.47
C LEU A 737 6.44 -28.74 38.20
N LYS A 738 6.65 -29.37 37.04
CA LYS A 738 5.96 -29.00 35.78
C LYS A 738 4.43 -28.93 35.94
N THR A 739 3.78 -29.92 36.56
CA THR A 739 2.32 -29.86 36.86
C THR A 739 2.00 -28.79 37.89
N LYS A 740 2.61 -28.86 39.07
CA LYS A 740 2.27 -28.04 40.25
C LYS A 740 2.47 -26.54 39.99
N LEU A 741 3.53 -26.17 39.27
CA LEU A 741 3.82 -24.78 38.90
C LEU A 741 3.04 -24.31 37.66
N CYS A 742 2.66 -25.21 36.74
CA CYS A 742 1.84 -24.83 35.58
C CYS A 742 0.40 -24.48 35.98
N ILE A 743 -0.22 -25.26 36.87
CA ILE A 743 -1.60 -25.00 37.36
C ILE A 743 -1.65 -23.66 38.11
N LYS A 744 -0.79 -23.48 39.11
CA LYS A 744 -0.68 -22.25 39.91
C LYS A 744 -0.23 -21.04 39.08
N GLY A 745 0.70 -21.26 38.14
CA GLY A 745 1.24 -20.23 37.27
C GLY A 745 0.21 -19.72 36.26
N ARG A 746 -0.57 -20.63 35.65
CA ARG A 746 -1.73 -20.33 34.78
C ARG A 746 -2.71 -19.38 35.47
N GLU A 747 -3.11 -19.69 36.70
CA GLU A 747 -4.02 -18.87 37.50
C GLU A 747 -3.41 -17.48 37.75
N MET A 748 -2.19 -17.43 38.30
CA MET A 748 -1.47 -16.17 38.54
C MET A 748 -1.23 -15.33 37.27
N LEU A 749 -1.13 -15.98 36.10
CA LEU A 749 -0.89 -15.32 34.81
C LEU A 749 -2.18 -14.71 34.25
N TYR A 750 -3.31 -15.43 34.23
CA TYR A 750 -4.60 -14.81 33.90
C TYR A 750 -4.92 -13.65 34.86
N ASP A 751 -4.74 -13.87 36.18
CA ASP A 751 -4.87 -12.84 37.22
C ASP A 751 -4.02 -11.59 36.96
N LEU A 752 -2.81 -11.75 36.40
CA LEU A 752 -1.93 -10.62 36.07
C LEU A 752 -2.38 -9.94 34.78
N CYS A 753 -2.69 -10.71 33.75
CA CYS A 753 -3.09 -10.17 32.46
C CYS A 753 -4.42 -9.38 32.55
N GLU A 754 -5.38 -9.83 33.34
CA GLU A 754 -6.62 -9.07 33.62
C GLU A 754 -6.36 -7.78 34.42
N LYS A 755 -5.40 -7.78 35.36
CA LYS A 755 -5.08 -6.60 36.21
C LYS A 755 -4.16 -5.57 35.55
N ARG A 756 -3.43 -5.95 34.50
CA ARG A 756 -2.46 -5.12 33.77
C ARG A 756 -2.83 -4.89 32.30
N ASP A 757 -4.01 -5.33 31.87
CA ASP A 757 -4.50 -5.28 30.48
C ASP A 757 -3.51 -5.86 29.46
N ILE A 758 -2.82 -6.95 29.85
CA ILE A 758 -1.85 -7.62 28.98
C ILE A 758 -2.65 -8.43 27.92
N PRO A 759 -2.39 -8.25 26.62
CA PRO A 759 -3.13 -8.94 25.56
C PRO A 759 -3.07 -10.47 25.71
N HIS A 760 -4.24 -11.10 25.92
CA HIS A 760 -4.37 -12.53 26.12
C HIS A 760 -5.75 -13.05 25.66
N ARG A 761 -5.87 -14.34 25.37
CA ARG A 761 -7.14 -14.96 24.94
C ARG A 761 -7.25 -16.41 25.39
N ASN A 762 -8.33 -16.75 26.12
CA ASN A 762 -8.65 -18.11 26.53
C ASN A 762 -9.31 -18.90 25.37
N THR A 763 -8.53 -19.23 24.34
CA THR A 763 -8.92 -19.92 23.10
C THR A 763 -9.46 -21.34 23.27
N LYS A 764 -9.31 -21.93 24.47
CA LYS A 764 -9.39 -23.39 24.66
C LYS A 764 -8.31 -24.13 23.85
N LYS A 765 -8.29 -25.44 23.98
CA LYS A 765 -7.50 -26.35 23.15
C LYS A 765 -8.23 -27.67 22.95
N TRP A 766 -8.30 -28.17 21.73
CA TRP A 766 -8.76 -29.51 21.43
C TRP A 766 -7.58 -30.46 21.26
N ILE A 767 -7.67 -31.62 21.91
CA ILE A 767 -6.83 -32.79 21.63
C ILE A 767 -7.64 -33.70 20.71
N VAL A 768 -7.19 -33.87 19.47
CA VAL A 768 -7.93 -34.58 18.41
C VAL A 768 -7.36 -35.97 18.17
N ALA A 769 -8.25 -36.97 18.04
CA ALA A 769 -7.91 -38.34 17.70
C ALA A 769 -8.53 -38.74 16.34
N GLN A 770 -7.73 -39.37 15.49
CA GLN A 770 -8.15 -39.91 14.18
C GLN A 770 -8.46 -41.41 14.23
N ASN A 771 -7.92 -42.15 15.19
CA ASN A 771 -8.14 -43.58 15.36
C ASN A 771 -8.41 -43.94 16.83
N GLU A 772 -8.82 -45.19 17.09
CA GLU A 772 -9.20 -45.65 18.42
C GLU A 772 -8.05 -45.63 19.44
N ASP A 773 -6.80 -45.84 19.02
CA ASP A 773 -5.66 -45.88 19.94
C ASP A 773 -5.20 -44.48 20.34
N GLU A 774 -5.24 -43.53 19.40
CA GLU A 774 -5.20 -42.10 19.71
C GLU A 774 -6.33 -41.69 20.66
N TRP A 775 -7.55 -42.22 20.47
CA TRP A 775 -8.68 -41.92 21.35
C TRP A 775 -8.51 -42.48 22.76
N LYS A 776 -8.03 -43.73 22.90
CA LYS A 776 -7.57 -44.31 24.19
C LYS A 776 -6.45 -43.47 24.82
N SER A 777 -5.62 -42.81 24.03
CA SER A 777 -4.63 -41.85 24.53
C SER A 777 -5.27 -40.55 25.03
N CYS A 778 -6.22 -39.97 24.29
CA CYS A 778 -6.98 -38.79 24.70
C CYS A 778 -7.81 -39.03 25.98
N LEU A 779 -8.48 -40.18 26.11
CA LEU A 779 -9.25 -40.52 27.32
C LEU A 779 -8.36 -40.60 28.57
N ARG A 780 -7.17 -41.21 28.48
CA ARG A 780 -6.20 -41.19 29.60
C ARG A 780 -5.72 -39.78 29.96
N VAL A 781 -5.63 -38.86 28.99
CA VAL A 781 -5.34 -37.44 29.27
C VAL A 781 -6.52 -36.74 29.94
N HIS A 782 -7.76 -37.10 29.61
CA HIS A 782 -8.97 -36.60 30.28
C HIS A 782 -9.05 -37.07 31.75
N GLU A 783 -8.86 -38.38 32.00
CA GLU A 783 -8.79 -38.97 33.33
C GLU A 783 -7.65 -38.36 34.17
N HIS A 784 -6.47 -38.21 33.58
CA HIS A 784 -5.33 -37.56 34.24
C HIS A 784 -5.60 -36.08 34.55
N ALA A 785 -6.21 -35.34 33.62
CA ALA A 785 -6.59 -33.95 33.85
C ALA A 785 -7.61 -33.82 35.01
N GLN A 786 -8.57 -34.73 35.11
CA GLN A 786 -9.51 -34.78 36.22
C GLN A 786 -8.81 -35.06 37.56
N SER A 787 -7.85 -36.00 37.62
CA SER A 787 -7.15 -36.34 38.87
C SER A 787 -6.30 -35.18 39.43
N ILE A 788 -5.78 -34.31 38.56
CA ILE A 788 -5.06 -33.08 38.93
C ILE A 788 -5.96 -31.83 39.03
N GLY A 789 -7.28 -31.99 39.00
CA GLY A 789 -8.24 -30.88 39.17
C GLY A 789 -8.35 -29.90 38.00
N VAL A 790 -7.90 -30.28 36.79
CA VAL A 790 -7.93 -29.42 35.60
C VAL A 790 -9.19 -29.70 34.76
N PRO A 791 -10.07 -28.70 34.56
CA PRO A 791 -11.33 -28.91 33.86
C PRO A 791 -11.11 -29.18 32.37
N THR A 792 -11.54 -30.36 31.95
CA THR A 792 -11.57 -30.85 30.57
C THR A 792 -12.94 -31.47 30.29
N ARG A 793 -13.37 -31.53 29.02
CA ARG A 793 -14.61 -32.21 28.61
C ARG A 793 -14.44 -32.93 27.27
N LEU A 794 -15.28 -33.93 27.01
CA LEU A 794 -15.41 -34.53 25.69
C LEU A 794 -16.30 -33.65 24.80
N VAL A 795 -15.98 -33.53 23.51
CA VAL A 795 -16.76 -32.73 22.55
C VAL A 795 -17.43 -33.67 21.52
N SER A 796 -18.71 -33.46 21.24
CA SER A 796 -19.46 -34.28 20.26
C SER A 796 -19.06 -33.92 18.82
N GLN A 797 -19.23 -34.85 17.87
CA GLN A 797 -18.98 -34.55 16.46
C GLN A 797 -19.91 -33.47 15.89
N GLU A 798 -21.08 -33.25 16.49
CA GLU A 798 -22.01 -32.18 16.10
C GLU A 798 -21.52 -30.82 16.59
N GLU A 799 -21.12 -30.70 17.87
CA GLU A 799 -20.50 -29.47 18.39
C GLU A 799 -19.20 -29.15 17.64
N ALA A 800 -18.41 -30.18 17.32
CA ALA A 800 -17.17 -30.04 16.57
C ALA A 800 -17.39 -29.41 15.18
N LYS A 801 -18.32 -29.97 14.39
CA LYS A 801 -18.67 -29.46 13.06
C LYS A 801 -19.30 -28.07 13.09
N GLN A 802 -19.98 -27.69 14.16
CA GLN A 802 -20.55 -26.35 14.32
C GLN A 802 -19.49 -25.29 14.70
N ARG A 803 -18.49 -25.66 15.51
CA ARG A 803 -17.50 -24.71 16.04
C ARG A 803 -16.25 -24.56 15.17
N GLU A 804 -15.73 -25.66 14.63
CA GLU A 804 -14.48 -25.68 13.88
C GLU A 804 -14.63 -26.62 12.65
N PRO A 805 -15.46 -26.27 11.65
CA PRO A 805 -15.88 -27.17 10.57
C PRO A 805 -14.72 -27.71 9.71
N GLU A 806 -13.59 -27.02 9.68
CA GLU A 806 -12.38 -27.39 8.95
C GLU A 806 -11.51 -28.42 9.69
N VAL A 807 -11.77 -28.68 10.97
CA VAL A 807 -10.98 -29.57 11.83
C VAL A 807 -11.50 -31.00 11.76
N ARG A 808 -10.64 -31.93 11.35
CA ARG A 808 -10.92 -33.36 11.34
C ARG A 808 -10.46 -34.02 12.64
N ALA A 809 -11.36 -34.73 13.29
CA ALA A 809 -11.10 -35.62 14.42
C ALA A 809 -12.03 -36.84 14.30
N GLN A 810 -11.58 -37.89 13.63
CA GLN A 810 -12.47 -39.01 13.25
C GLN A 810 -12.94 -39.86 14.45
N ALA A 811 -12.10 -40.05 15.46
CA ALA A 811 -12.40 -40.91 16.61
C ALA A 811 -12.94 -40.15 17.83
N GLY A 812 -12.45 -38.92 18.09
CA GLY A 812 -12.96 -38.10 19.19
C GLY A 812 -12.12 -36.88 19.54
N ILE A 813 -12.63 -36.06 20.45
CA ILE A 813 -12.05 -34.78 20.87
C ILE A 813 -12.12 -34.62 22.40
N VAL A 814 -11.00 -34.23 23.02
CA VAL A 814 -10.95 -33.75 24.41
C VAL A 814 -10.64 -32.25 24.41
N GLU A 815 -11.54 -31.43 24.96
CA GLU A 815 -11.33 -29.99 25.13
C GLU A 815 -10.75 -29.66 26.50
N SER A 816 -9.67 -28.87 26.51
CA SER A 816 -9.08 -28.24 27.68
C SER A 816 -9.64 -26.83 27.86
N LEU A 817 -10.40 -26.62 28.95
CA LEU A 817 -11.23 -25.43 29.13
C LEU A 817 -10.47 -24.18 29.61
N THR A 818 -9.21 -24.33 30.00
CA THR A 818 -8.36 -23.27 30.58
C THR A 818 -7.12 -22.93 29.76
N THR A 819 -6.88 -23.63 28.64
CA THR A 819 -5.76 -23.31 27.75
C THR A 819 -6.05 -22.05 26.94
N GLY A 820 -5.06 -21.17 26.83
CA GLY A 820 -5.16 -19.90 26.10
C GLY A 820 -3.83 -19.49 25.48
N ILE A 821 -3.74 -18.22 25.09
CA ILE A 821 -2.54 -17.56 24.55
C ILE A 821 -2.34 -16.20 25.21
N VAL A 822 -1.10 -15.70 25.25
CA VAL A 822 -0.70 -14.40 25.82
C VAL A 822 0.39 -13.75 24.97
N ASP A 823 0.38 -12.43 24.85
CA ASP A 823 1.53 -11.69 24.30
C ASP A 823 2.73 -11.84 25.23
N SER A 824 3.72 -12.62 24.79
CA SER A 824 4.92 -12.89 25.57
C SER A 824 5.83 -11.67 25.75
N HIS A 825 5.80 -10.73 24.81
CA HIS A 825 6.59 -9.50 24.86
C HIS A 825 5.97 -8.48 25.81
N SER A 826 4.67 -8.17 25.66
CA SER A 826 3.94 -7.28 26.58
C SER A 826 3.96 -7.79 28.02
N LEU A 827 3.92 -9.13 28.22
CA LEU A 827 4.14 -9.73 29.53
C LEU A 827 5.54 -9.42 30.08
N MET A 828 6.61 -9.62 29.31
CA MET A 828 7.97 -9.33 29.76
C MET A 828 8.19 -7.84 30.06
N THR A 829 7.69 -6.94 29.19
CA THR A 829 7.75 -5.49 29.43
C THR A 829 6.99 -5.08 30.69
N CYS A 830 5.83 -5.68 30.96
CA CYS A 830 5.10 -5.46 32.21
C CYS A 830 5.86 -5.98 33.44
N LEU A 831 6.57 -7.12 33.33
CA LEU A 831 7.36 -7.66 34.44
C LEU A 831 8.63 -6.84 34.70
N GLN A 832 9.28 -6.32 33.65
CA GLN A 832 10.40 -5.38 33.75
C GLN A 832 9.94 -4.07 34.40
N GLY A 833 8.86 -3.46 33.91
CA GLY A 833 8.31 -2.23 34.47
C GLY A 833 7.89 -2.39 35.95
N ASP A 834 7.24 -3.50 36.31
CA ASP A 834 6.90 -3.78 37.71
C ASP A 834 8.14 -3.95 38.62
N TYR A 835 9.26 -4.45 38.06
CA TYR A 835 10.54 -4.64 38.77
C TYR A 835 11.31 -3.32 38.96
N GLU A 836 11.43 -2.52 37.89
CA GLU A 836 12.09 -1.22 37.92
C GLU A 836 11.34 -0.21 38.81
N ASN A 837 10.00 -0.23 38.81
CA ASN A 837 9.18 0.56 39.72
C ASN A 837 9.34 0.16 41.21
N GLN A 838 9.92 -1.01 41.51
CA GLN A 838 10.27 -1.45 42.86
C GLN A 838 11.72 -1.11 43.24
N GLY A 839 12.46 -0.43 42.36
CA GLY A 839 13.85 -0.02 42.60
C GLY A 839 14.89 -1.11 42.29
N GLY A 840 14.53 -2.14 41.53
CA GLY A 840 15.48 -3.11 40.97
C GLY A 840 16.12 -2.58 39.69
N ASP A 841 17.44 -2.75 39.54
CA ASP A 841 18.20 -2.31 38.36
C ASP A 841 18.41 -3.47 37.35
N VAL A 842 18.26 -3.19 36.05
CA VAL A 842 18.56 -4.13 34.96
C VAL A 842 19.86 -3.72 34.27
N ALA A 843 20.89 -4.57 34.35
CA ALA A 843 22.15 -4.41 33.63
C ALA A 843 22.11 -5.22 32.32
N LEU A 844 21.82 -4.54 31.21
CA LEU A 844 21.85 -5.09 29.85
C LEU A 844 23.30 -5.18 29.33
N GLN A 845 23.52 -5.94 28.25
CA GLN A 845 24.85 -6.13 27.60
C GLN A 845 25.97 -6.59 28.57
N THR A 846 25.59 -7.20 29.70
CA THR A 846 26.44 -7.51 30.85
C THR A 846 26.57 -9.03 30.98
N ALA A 847 27.55 -9.60 30.28
CA ALA A 847 27.72 -11.05 30.16
C ALA A 847 28.59 -11.62 31.29
N VAL A 848 28.02 -12.45 32.16
CA VAL A 848 28.76 -13.10 33.27
C VAL A 848 29.79 -14.10 32.73
N THR A 849 31.06 -13.94 33.12
CA THR A 849 32.20 -14.74 32.63
C THR A 849 32.84 -15.64 33.70
N ARG A 850 32.80 -15.23 34.97
CA ARG A 850 33.33 -15.99 36.13
C ARG A 850 32.48 -15.72 37.36
N ILE A 851 32.37 -16.72 38.23
CA ILE A 851 31.78 -16.60 39.57
C ILE A 851 32.73 -17.24 40.58
N GLU A 852 32.86 -16.66 41.77
CA GLU A 852 33.68 -17.15 42.89
C GLU A 852 32.85 -17.14 44.18
N PRO A 853 32.57 -18.33 44.78
CA PRO A 853 31.81 -18.43 46.03
C PRO A 853 32.71 -18.11 47.23
N LEU A 854 32.53 -16.93 47.83
CA LEU A 854 33.37 -16.42 48.92
C LEU A 854 33.14 -17.23 50.20
N ASN A 855 34.20 -17.83 50.74
CA ASN A 855 34.14 -18.79 51.86
C ASN A 855 33.04 -19.86 51.68
N SER A 856 33.02 -20.47 50.47
CA SER A 856 32.01 -21.43 50.01
C SER A 856 30.59 -20.84 49.94
N GLY A 857 30.46 -19.54 49.63
CA GLY A 857 29.19 -18.83 49.52
C GLY A 857 28.68 -18.24 50.84
N LYS A 858 29.35 -18.48 51.97
CA LYS A 858 28.95 -17.92 53.28
C LYS A 858 29.03 -16.40 53.32
N ASP A 859 30.01 -15.85 52.61
CA ASP A 859 30.26 -14.42 52.51
C ASP A 859 29.79 -13.89 51.13
N GLY A 860 28.81 -14.58 50.53
CA GLY A 860 28.27 -14.28 49.21
C GLY A 860 29.13 -14.77 48.03
N TYR A 861 28.92 -14.14 46.88
CA TYR A 861 29.48 -14.50 45.58
C TYR A 861 30.10 -13.27 44.93
N ARG A 862 31.34 -13.41 44.44
CA ARG A 862 31.94 -12.43 43.53
C ARG A 862 31.68 -12.87 42.09
N ILE A 863 31.08 -11.99 41.30
CA ILE A 863 30.58 -12.27 39.95
C ILE A 863 31.28 -11.28 39.01
N TRP A 864 32.03 -11.78 38.04
CA TRP A 864 32.63 -10.98 36.98
C TRP A 864 31.69 -10.96 35.79
N ALA A 865 31.47 -9.78 35.24
CA ALA A 865 30.68 -9.59 34.04
C ALA A 865 31.40 -8.66 33.06
N ARG A 866 31.21 -8.94 31.77
CA ARG A 866 31.84 -8.23 30.68
C ARG A 866 30.82 -7.36 29.94
N SER A 867 31.17 -6.10 29.76
CA SER A 867 30.38 -5.10 29.03
C SER A 867 30.63 -5.17 27.51
N GLU A 868 29.83 -4.47 26.71
CA GLU A 868 29.97 -4.44 25.24
C GLU A 868 31.33 -3.90 24.76
N ASP A 869 31.94 -2.96 25.49
CA ASP A 869 33.26 -2.40 25.19
C ASP A 869 34.43 -3.37 25.49
N GLY A 870 34.14 -4.53 26.08
CA GLY A 870 35.13 -5.53 26.49
C GLY A 870 35.75 -5.30 27.86
N SER A 871 35.33 -4.27 28.61
CA SER A 871 35.67 -4.13 30.04
C SER A 871 35.07 -5.29 30.84
N GLU A 872 35.77 -5.75 31.89
CA GLU A 872 35.34 -6.84 32.75
C GLU A 872 35.47 -6.43 34.22
N ASP A 873 34.34 -6.09 34.84
CA ASP A 873 34.22 -5.64 36.22
C ASP A 873 33.68 -6.77 37.13
N SER A 874 33.86 -6.63 38.44
CA SER A 874 33.38 -7.59 39.44
C SER A 874 32.43 -6.97 40.45
N ILE A 875 31.28 -7.60 40.66
CA ILE A 875 30.27 -7.23 41.66
C ILE A 875 30.20 -8.31 42.75
N THR A 876 29.88 -7.93 43.98
CA THR A 876 29.62 -8.86 45.10
C THR A 876 28.14 -8.90 45.44
N ALA A 877 27.61 -10.09 45.74
CA ALA A 877 26.21 -10.31 46.07
C ALA A 877 26.05 -11.39 47.16
N GLU A 878 25.19 -11.16 48.16
CA GLU A 878 24.90 -12.15 49.23
C GLU A 878 24.18 -13.39 48.69
N THR A 879 23.47 -13.26 47.57
CA THR A 879 22.61 -14.30 47.00
C THR A 879 22.64 -14.22 45.48
N LEU A 880 22.72 -15.39 44.86
CA LEU A 880 22.88 -15.58 43.43
C LEU A 880 21.80 -16.52 42.89
N ILE A 881 21.09 -16.07 41.86
CA ILE A 881 20.01 -16.84 41.24
C ILE A 881 20.31 -17.06 39.76
N ASN A 882 20.50 -18.32 39.40
CA ASN A 882 20.78 -18.75 38.04
C ASN A 882 19.46 -19.03 37.30
N SER A 883 19.01 -18.09 36.48
CA SER A 883 17.87 -18.22 35.56
C SER A 883 18.27 -18.12 34.09
N ALA A 884 19.54 -18.40 33.76
CA ALA A 884 20.18 -18.09 32.46
C ALA A 884 19.73 -18.97 31.26
N GLY A 885 18.56 -19.61 31.32
CA GLY A 885 17.94 -20.34 30.22
C GLY A 885 18.85 -21.43 29.61
N ASN A 886 19.24 -21.25 28.34
CA ASN A 886 20.16 -22.15 27.64
C ASN A 886 21.58 -22.14 28.24
N GLY A 887 21.98 -21.02 28.86
CA GLY A 887 23.25 -20.88 29.60
C GLY A 887 23.20 -21.36 31.05
N ALA A 888 22.06 -21.83 31.57
CA ALA A 888 21.93 -22.15 32.99
C ALA A 888 22.86 -23.30 33.45
N CYS A 889 23.15 -24.29 32.59
CA CYS A 889 24.16 -25.31 32.90
C CYS A 889 25.60 -24.75 32.94
N TYR A 890 25.92 -23.72 32.15
CA TYR A 890 27.23 -23.06 32.19
C TYR A 890 27.41 -22.33 33.53
N ILE A 891 26.41 -21.53 33.94
CA ILE A 891 26.42 -20.85 35.25
C ILE A 891 26.47 -21.84 36.42
N ASN A 892 25.77 -22.98 36.35
CA ASN A 892 25.87 -24.08 37.32
C ASN A 892 27.33 -24.59 37.45
N ASN A 893 27.98 -24.82 36.32
CA ASN A 893 29.33 -25.41 36.26
C ASN A 893 30.45 -24.39 36.61
N LEU A 894 30.16 -23.08 36.62
CA LEU A 894 31.08 -22.05 37.16
C LEU A 894 31.14 -22.04 38.70
N VAL A 895 30.08 -22.51 39.39
CA VAL A 895 29.96 -22.41 40.85
C VAL A 895 30.14 -23.76 41.54
N LEU A 896 29.58 -24.83 40.96
CA LEU A 896 29.60 -26.17 41.56
C LEU A 896 30.86 -26.97 41.17
N PRO A 897 31.30 -27.92 42.01
CA PRO A 897 32.41 -28.82 41.68
C PRO A 897 32.01 -29.85 40.61
N GLU A 898 33.01 -30.48 39.99
CA GLU A 898 32.85 -31.31 38.78
C GLU A 898 31.83 -32.46 38.94
N GLU A 899 31.70 -33.05 40.12
CA GLU A 899 30.73 -34.14 40.39
C GLU A 899 29.26 -33.67 40.34
N ARG A 900 29.03 -32.36 40.35
CA ARG A 900 27.72 -31.71 40.21
C ARG A 900 27.59 -30.91 38.90
N HIS A 901 28.54 -31.03 37.98
CA HIS A 901 28.43 -30.42 36.66
C HIS A 901 27.31 -31.08 35.84
N ARG A 902 26.71 -30.29 34.95
CA ARG A 902 25.58 -30.73 34.12
C ARG A 902 25.83 -30.36 32.66
N THR A 903 25.52 -31.29 31.77
CA THR A 903 25.59 -31.10 30.32
C THR A 903 24.30 -30.45 29.81
N PRO A 904 24.35 -29.29 29.13
CA PRO A 904 23.20 -28.76 28.42
C PRO A 904 22.95 -29.55 27.13
N TYR A 905 21.68 -29.71 26.77
CA TYR A 905 21.24 -30.20 25.47
C TYR A 905 20.24 -29.22 24.87
N PHE A 906 20.22 -29.09 23.55
CA PHE A 906 19.42 -28.08 22.86
C PHE A 906 18.42 -28.75 21.92
N ALA A 907 17.13 -28.61 22.23
CA ALA A 907 16.04 -29.10 21.40
C ALA A 907 15.35 -27.92 20.71
N LYS A 908 15.80 -27.63 19.49
CA LYS A 908 15.25 -26.66 18.56
C LYS A 908 13.82 -27.02 18.14
N GLY A 909 13.03 -26.01 17.82
CA GLY A 909 11.64 -26.12 17.41
C GLY A 909 11.34 -25.08 16.34
N THR A 910 11.19 -25.52 15.10
CA THR A 910 10.75 -24.69 13.95
C THR A 910 9.25 -24.46 14.01
N TYR A 911 8.83 -23.23 13.75
CA TYR A 911 7.44 -22.83 13.55
C TYR A 911 7.23 -22.45 12.08
N PHE A 912 6.01 -22.69 11.61
CA PHE A 912 5.56 -22.35 10.26
C PHE A 912 4.33 -21.46 10.37
N SER A 913 4.23 -20.40 9.57
CA SER A 913 3.11 -19.46 9.60
C SER A 913 2.16 -19.71 8.44
N TYR A 914 0.85 -19.63 8.67
CA TYR A 914 -0.15 -19.72 7.60
C TYR A 914 -0.52 -18.32 7.10
N SER A 915 -0.39 -18.08 5.80
CA SER A 915 -0.65 -16.77 5.18
C SER A 915 -2.03 -16.64 4.52
N ALA A 916 -2.70 -17.75 4.22
CA ALA A 916 -4.02 -17.73 3.57
C ALA A 916 -5.18 -17.43 4.54
N SER A 917 -6.29 -16.94 3.97
CA SER A 917 -7.47 -16.52 4.71
C SER A 917 -8.40 -17.67 5.16
N SER A 918 -8.17 -18.90 4.67
CA SER A 918 -8.94 -20.11 4.99
C SER A 918 -8.05 -21.36 4.81
N PRO A 919 -8.25 -22.47 5.56
CA PRO A 919 -9.12 -22.61 6.72
C PRO A 919 -8.72 -21.70 7.89
N ARG A 920 -9.65 -21.50 8.83
CA ARG A 920 -9.42 -20.77 10.10
C ARG A 920 -9.89 -21.65 11.26
N THR A 921 -9.30 -21.45 12.44
CA THR A 921 -9.84 -21.98 13.70
C THR A 921 -9.91 -20.90 14.77
N SER A 922 -10.80 -21.04 15.75
CA SER A 922 -10.82 -20.23 16.98
C SER A 922 -10.11 -20.90 18.15
N THR A 923 -10.00 -22.23 18.08
CA THR A 923 -9.44 -23.13 19.08
C THR A 923 -8.04 -23.63 18.66
N LEU A 924 -7.13 -23.83 19.64
CA LEU A 924 -5.82 -24.46 19.42
C LEU A 924 -6.00 -25.96 19.19
N ILE A 925 -5.38 -26.55 18.15
CA ILE A 925 -5.56 -27.97 17.81
C ILE A 925 -4.25 -28.73 18.04
N TYR A 926 -4.29 -29.75 18.90
CA TYR A 926 -3.15 -30.63 19.21
C TYR A 926 -3.54 -32.07 18.83
N PRO A 927 -2.70 -32.84 18.12
CA PRO A 927 -2.98 -34.26 17.91
C PRO A 927 -2.85 -35.05 19.23
N ALA A 928 -3.39 -36.26 19.25
CA ALA A 928 -3.28 -37.16 20.39
C ALA A 928 -1.81 -37.56 20.68
N PRO A 929 -1.40 -37.70 21.96
CA PRO A 929 -0.05 -38.10 22.31
C PRO A 929 0.23 -39.56 21.92
N MET A 930 1.11 -39.76 20.93
CA MET A 930 1.62 -41.08 20.53
C MET A 930 2.86 -41.47 21.35
N PRO A 931 3.00 -42.75 21.78
CA PRO A 931 4.23 -43.25 22.40
C PRO A 931 5.46 -43.10 21.50
N GLY A 932 6.63 -42.91 22.11
CA GLY A 932 7.93 -42.92 21.42
C GLY A 932 8.29 -41.65 20.63
N HIS A 933 7.34 -40.74 20.39
CA HIS A 933 7.64 -39.44 19.79
C HIS A 933 8.20 -38.47 20.84
N GLY A 934 9.32 -37.81 20.54
CA GLY A 934 9.99 -36.88 21.48
C GLY A 934 9.21 -35.57 21.75
N GLY A 935 8.13 -35.34 21.01
CA GLY A 935 7.21 -34.21 21.17
C GLY A 935 5.77 -34.62 20.88
N LEU A 936 4.83 -33.71 21.10
CA LEU A 936 3.38 -33.90 20.98
C LEU A 936 2.84 -33.81 19.53
N GLY A 937 3.70 -33.98 18.51
CA GLY A 937 3.39 -33.75 17.10
C GLY A 937 3.34 -32.27 16.71
N THR A 938 3.19 -31.98 15.42
CA THR A 938 3.02 -30.60 14.92
C THR A 938 1.66 -30.03 15.34
N HIS A 939 1.62 -29.19 16.38
CA HIS A 939 0.38 -28.52 16.80
C HIS A 939 -0.05 -27.41 15.82
N LEU A 940 -1.30 -26.98 15.97
CA LEU A 940 -1.85 -25.72 15.47
C LEU A 940 -2.01 -24.77 16.65
N THR A 941 -1.30 -23.65 16.63
CA THR A 941 -1.51 -22.53 17.55
C THR A 941 -2.00 -21.28 16.81
N LEU A 942 -2.51 -20.32 17.57
CA LEU A 942 -3.05 -19.05 17.06
C LEU A 942 -2.27 -17.91 17.69
N ASP A 943 -1.96 -16.86 16.92
CA ASP A 943 -1.60 -15.58 17.51
C ASP A 943 -2.85 -14.81 17.97
N LEU A 944 -2.65 -13.66 18.62
CA LEU A 944 -3.74 -12.83 19.12
C LEU A 944 -4.62 -12.23 18.01
N THR A 945 -4.07 -12.02 16.80
CA THR A 945 -4.84 -11.59 15.62
C THR A 945 -5.72 -12.72 15.06
N GLY A 946 -5.43 -13.97 15.41
CA GLY A 946 -6.10 -15.17 14.91
C GLY A 946 -5.41 -15.79 13.70
N ARG A 947 -4.16 -15.42 13.39
CA ARG A 947 -3.35 -16.10 12.37
C ARG A 947 -2.91 -17.46 12.90
N ILE A 948 -2.98 -18.48 12.04
CA ILE A 948 -2.52 -19.84 12.37
C ILE A 948 -1.00 -19.91 12.28
N ARG A 949 -0.39 -20.52 13.30
CA ARG A 949 0.99 -21.01 13.32
C ARG A 949 0.97 -22.54 13.52
N PHE A 950 1.93 -23.25 12.93
CA PHE A 950 2.12 -24.68 13.08
C PHE A 950 3.45 -25.00 13.76
N GLY A 951 3.48 -26.06 14.58
CA GLY A 951 4.67 -26.52 15.31
C GLY A 951 4.57 -26.32 16.84
N PRO A 952 5.69 -26.29 17.56
CA PRO A 952 7.06 -26.52 17.07
C PRO A 952 7.35 -28.01 16.77
N ASP A 953 8.29 -28.26 15.85
CA ASP A 953 8.94 -29.57 15.69
C ASP A 953 9.95 -29.89 16.83
N VAL A 954 10.73 -30.97 16.70
CA VAL A 954 11.86 -31.29 17.60
C VAL A 954 13.10 -31.66 16.78
N GLU A 955 14.09 -30.76 16.78
CA GLU A 955 15.39 -30.95 16.16
C GLU A 955 16.49 -30.82 17.24
N TRP A 956 17.36 -31.81 17.38
CA TRP A 956 18.44 -31.78 18.38
C TRP A 956 19.71 -31.19 17.75
N ILE A 957 20.28 -30.17 18.40
CA ILE A 957 21.44 -29.42 17.92
C ILE A 957 22.53 -29.32 19.00
N SER A 958 23.77 -29.03 18.57
CA SER A 958 24.93 -28.84 19.45
C SER A 958 25.15 -27.38 19.88
N ASP A 959 24.76 -26.41 19.05
CA ASP A 959 25.00 -24.97 19.27
C ASP A 959 23.68 -24.25 19.59
N PRO A 960 23.53 -23.59 20.76
CA PRO A 960 22.32 -22.85 21.10
C PRO A 960 22.10 -21.58 20.25
N ASN A 961 23.01 -21.24 19.34
CA ASN A 961 22.89 -20.07 18.45
C ASN A 961 22.32 -20.40 17.05
N ASP A 962 22.10 -21.67 16.69
CA ASP A 962 21.41 -22.03 15.42
C ASP A 962 19.90 -21.73 15.49
N LEU A 963 19.58 -20.47 15.25
CA LEU A 963 18.22 -19.94 15.18
C LEU A 963 17.68 -19.88 13.74
N LYS A 964 18.21 -20.71 12.82
CA LYS A 964 17.74 -20.78 11.43
C LYS A 964 16.59 -21.80 11.26
N PRO A 965 15.39 -21.37 10.80
CA PRO A 965 14.28 -22.28 10.50
C PRO A 965 14.64 -23.37 9.48
N SER A 966 14.23 -24.62 9.75
CA SER A 966 14.60 -25.78 8.94
C SER A 966 13.56 -26.10 7.86
N ALA A 967 13.89 -25.85 6.59
CA ALA A 967 12.99 -26.09 5.46
C ALA A 967 12.62 -27.57 5.25
N ALA A 968 13.53 -28.50 5.60
CA ALA A 968 13.27 -29.94 5.51
C ALA A 968 12.13 -30.37 6.45
N ARG A 969 12.02 -29.76 7.63
CA ARG A 969 11.00 -30.07 8.64
C ARG A 969 9.59 -29.71 8.20
N LEU A 970 9.42 -28.74 7.30
CA LEU A 970 8.11 -28.45 6.70
C LEU A 970 7.56 -29.67 5.94
N GLN A 971 8.44 -30.43 5.25
CA GLN A 971 8.03 -31.64 4.53
C GLN A 971 7.59 -32.77 5.47
N GLU A 972 8.23 -32.90 6.65
CA GLU A 972 7.83 -33.83 7.72
C GLU A 972 6.55 -33.39 8.47
N ALA A 973 6.31 -32.08 8.56
CA ALA A 973 5.15 -31.50 9.24
C ALA A 973 3.87 -31.54 8.40
N LEU A 974 3.96 -31.34 7.07
CA LEU A 974 2.81 -31.27 6.16
C LEU A 974 1.83 -32.46 6.27
N PRO A 975 2.27 -33.74 6.36
CA PRO A 975 1.37 -34.87 6.59
C PRO A 975 0.65 -34.81 7.95
N GLN A 976 1.32 -34.34 8.99
CA GLN A 976 0.75 -34.21 10.34
C GLN A 976 -0.31 -33.10 10.39
N ILE A 977 -0.05 -31.96 9.76
CA ILE A 977 -1.02 -30.86 9.66
C ILE A 977 -2.26 -31.34 8.88
N LYS A 978 -2.07 -32.01 7.74
CA LYS A 978 -3.16 -32.59 6.95
C LYS A 978 -3.91 -33.73 7.66
N ALA A 979 -3.40 -34.27 8.76
CA ALA A 979 -4.12 -35.27 9.56
C ALA A 979 -5.37 -34.64 10.23
N TYR A 980 -5.22 -33.45 10.83
CA TYR A 980 -6.31 -32.75 11.52
C TYR A 980 -6.87 -31.53 10.77
N LEU A 981 -6.19 -31.01 9.75
CA LEU A 981 -6.62 -29.87 8.94
C LEU A 981 -6.50 -30.19 7.44
N PRO A 982 -7.40 -31.04 6.88
CA PRO A 982 -7.23 -31.61 5.54
C PRO A 982 -7.29 -30.58 4.40
N ASN A 983 -8.02 -29.47 4.61
CA ASN A 983 -8.25 -28.42 3.60
C ASN A 983 -7.15 -27.33 3.56
N VAL A 984 -6.05 -27.51 4.30
CA VAL A 984 -4.95 -26.53 4.33
C VAL A 984 -4.24 -26.44 2.97
N ASN A 985 -3.95 -25.22 2.49
CA ASN A 985 -3.11 -25.03 1.30
C ASN A 985 -1.63 -25.15 1.67
N PRO A 986 -0.87 -26.14 1.17
CA PRO A 986 0.57 -26.26 1.46
C PRO A 986 1.40 -25.06 0.97
N GLU A 987 0.97 -24.40 -0.11
CA GLU A 987 1.69 -23.27 -0.71
C GLU A 987 1.56 -21.97 0.10
N ALA A 988 0.69 -21.94 1.10
CA ALA A 988 0.49 -20.82 2.01
C ALA A 988 1.05 -21.08 3.43
N ILE A 989 1.93 -22.08 3.57
CA ILE A 989 2.65 -22.37 4.82
C ILE A 989 4.12 -21.97 4.65
N ASP A 990 4.48 -20.84 5.24
CA ASP A 990 5.82 -20.25 5.19
C ASP A 990 6.64 -20.59 6.45
N LEU A 991 7.97 -20.58 6.36
CA LEU A 991 8.83 -20.63 7.56
C LEU A 991 8.64 -19.33 8.38
N ASP A 992 8.43 -19.45 9.69
CA ASP A 992 8.21 -18.30 10.60
C ASP A 992 9.51 -18.01 11.38
N TYR A 993 9.68 -18.65 12.53
CA TYR A 993 10.88 -18.58 13.35
C TYR A 993 11.23 -19.95 13.93
N CYS A 994 12.33 -20.05 14.67
CA CYS A 994 12.56 -21.18 15.56
C CYS A 994 13.03 -20.71 16.94
N GLY A 995 12.82 -21.57 17.92
CA GLY A 995 13.25 -21.39 19.31
C GLY A 995 13.88 -22.65 19.87
N ILE A 996 14.74 -22.49 20.88
CA ILE A 996 15.54 -23.57 21.45
C ILE A 996 15.10 -23.80 22.90
N ARG A 997 14.85 -25.07 23.22
CA ARG A 997 14.44 -25.53 24.56
C ARG A 997 15.68 -26.00 25.34
N PRO A 998 15.92 -25.50 26.57
CA PRO A 998 16.97 -26.02 27.43
C PRO A 998 16.60 -27.42 27.95
N LYS A 999 17.40 -28.43 27.60
CA LYS A 999 17.23 -29.82 28.02
C LYS A 999 18.44 -30.27 28.86
N LEU A 1000 18.20 -31.23 29.76
CA LEU A 1000 19.21 -31.80 30.66
C LEU A 1000 19.57 -33.27 30.33
N ASN A 1001 18.89 -33.86 29.35
CA ASN A 1001 19.12 -35.24 28.90
C ASN A 1001 18.83 -35.35 27.39
N PRO A 1002 19.61 -36.15 26.63
CA PRO A 1002 19.41 -36.34 25.21
C PRO A 1002 18.14 -37.18 24.94
N GLY A 1003 17.33 -36.79 23.96
CA GLY A 1003 16.07 -37.48 23.65
C GLY A 1003 14.96 -37.34 24.71
N GLY A 1004 15.16 -36.52 25.75
CA GLY A 1004 14.22 -36.39 26.87
C GLY A 1004 12.87 -35.79 26.46
N GLY A 1005 11.80 -36.59 26.57
CA GLY A 1005 10.44 -36.25 26.15
C GLY A 1005 9.68 -35.32 27.11
N ASN A 1006 8.63 -34.68 26.59
CA ASN A 1006 7.82 -33.68 27.32
C ASN A 1006 6.59 -34.25 28.04
N THR A 1007 6.24 -35.50 27.81
CA THR A 1007 5.05 -36.19 28.33
C THR A 1007 5.42 -37.22 29.40
N ALA A 1008 4.45 -37.66 30.20
CA ALA A 1008 4.65 -38.76 31.16
C ALA A 1008 5.04 -40.06 30.44
N GLY A 1009 6.26 -40.55 30.66
CA GLY A 1009 6.81 -41.75 30.01
C GLY A 1009 8.32 -41.92 30.20
N LYS A 1010 8.91 -42.87 29.47
CA LYS A 1010 10.38 -43.05 29.44
C LYS A 1010 11.05 -41.78 28.92
N GLY A 1011 12.01 -41.23 29.66
CA GLY A 1011 12.73 -40.01 29.30
C GLY A 1011 12.05 -38.69 29.71
N PHE A 1012 10.98 -38.71 30.51
CA PHE A 1012 10.46 -37.49 31.13
C PHE A 1012 11.51 -36.84 32.03
N GLN A 1013 11.69 -35.52 31.90
CA GLN A 1013 12.54 -34.70 32.74
C GLN A 1013 11.70 -33.58 33.37
N ASP A 1014 11.73 -33.46 34.71
CA ASP A 1014 11.09 -32.36 35.42
C ASP A 1014 11.99 -31.12 35.48
N PHE A 1015 11.43 -29.96 35.84
CA PHE A 1015 12.20 -28.78 36.22
C PHE A 1015 13.06 -29.06 37.46
N ILE A 1016 14.25 -28.46 37.51
CA ILE A 1016 15.08 -28.46 38.72
C ILE A 1016 15.13 -27.02 39.23
N ILE A 1017 14.54 -26.79 40.41
CA ILE A 1017 14.49 -25.49 41.10
C ILE A 1017 14.89 -25.77 42.55
N GLN A 1018 16.15 -25.53 42.88
CA GLN A 1018 16.73 -25.91 44.18
C GLN A 1018 17.76 -24.91 44.68
N LYS A 1019 17.89 -24.82 46.01
CA LYS A 1019 19.00 -24.16 46.70
C LYS A 1019 20.13 -25.17 46.81
N GLU A 1020 21.34 -24.83 46.39
CA GLU A 1020 22.44 -25.81 46.31
C GLU A 1020 23.06 -26.12 47.67
N GLU A 1021 23.15 -27.41 48.00
CA GLU A 1021 23.74 -27.85 49.27
C GLU A 1021 25.23 -27.52 49.32
N GLY A 1022 25.67 -26.85 50.39
CA GLY A 1022 27.05 -26.37 50.54
C GLY A 1022 27.30 -24.96 49.98
N PHE A 1023 26.34 -24.37 49.25
CA PHE A 1023 26.44 -23.05 48.64
C PHE A 1023 25.24 -22.17 49.10
N PRO A 1024 25.26 -21.63 50.33
CA PRO A 1024 24.17 -20.81 50.84
C PRO A 1024 24.00 -19.55 49.98
N GLY A 1025 22.75 -19.20 49.66
CA GLY A 1025 22.45 -18.10 48.75
C GLY A 1025 22.49 -18.46 47.26
N PHE A 1026 22.94 -19.64 46.84
CA PHE A 1026 22.85 -20.06 45.43
C PHE A 1026 21.56 -20.83 45.14
N ILE A 1027 20.76 -20.35 44.18
CA ILE A 1027 19.55 -21.04 43.69
C ILE A 1027 19.65 -21.27 42.18
N ASN A 1028 19.51 -22.54 41.78
CA ASN A 1028 19.61 -23.02 40.41
C ASN A 1028 18.22 -23.26 39.80
N LEU A 1029 17.96 -22.72 38.61
CA LEU A 1029 16.78 -23.00 37.79
C LEU A 1029 17.22 -23.65 36.47
N LEU A 1030 17.07 -24.97 36.35
CA LEU A 1030 17.63 -25.77 35.26
C LEU A 1030 16.55 -26.55 34.50
N GLY A 1031 16.70 -26.65 33.17
CA GLY A 1031 15.78 -27.38 32.31
C GLY A 1031 14.40 -26.73 32.14
N ILE A 1032 14.30 -25.40 32.30
CA ILE A 1032 13.04 -24.64 32.27
C ILE A 1032 12.53 -24.44 30.83
N GLU A 1033 12.13 -25.53 30.19
CA GLU A 1033 11.39 -25.55 28.92
C GLU A 1033 9.87 -25.33 29.14
N SER A 1034 9.01 -25.61 28.14
CA SER A 1034 7.54 -25.61 28.34
C SER A 1034 7.12 -26.54 29.49
N PRO A 1035 6.27 -26.09 30.44
CA PRO A 1035 5.40 -24.90 30.40
C PRO A 1035 5.97 -23.64 31.08
N GLY A 1036 7.29 -23.39 31.02
CA GLY A 1036 8.00 -22.33 31.76
C GLY A 1036 7.42 -20.92 31.67
N LEU A 1037 6.91 -20.50 30.49
CA LEU A 1037 6.17 -19.23 30.32
C LEU A 1037 4.95 -19.15 31.24
N THR A 1038 4.11 -20.20 31.23
CA THR A 1038 2.94 -20.31 32.10
C THR A 1038 3.32 -20.41 33.57
N SER A 1039 4.43 -21.07 33.88
CA SER A 1039 4.90 -21.30 35.25
C SER A 1039 5.67 -20.12 35.86
N ALA A 1040 6.09 -19.13 35.09
CA ALA A 1040 7.09 -18.11 35.49
C ALA A 1040 6.77 -17.42 36.84
N LEU A 1041 5.53 -16.97 37.03
CA LEU A 1041 5.11 -16.30 38.27
C LEU A 1041 5.05 -17.25 39.49
N ALA A 1042 4.73 -18.52 39.27
CA ALA A 1042 4.75 -19.55 40.31
C ALA A 1042 6.18 -19.98 40.66
N ILE A 1043 7.09 -19.98 39.67
CA ILE A 1043 8.54 -20.16 39.86
C ILE A 1043 9.10 -19.02 40.73
N GLY A 1044 8.75 -17.76 40.45
CA GLY A 1044 9.13 -16.61 41.28
C GLY A 1044 8.81 -16.83 42.77
N LYS A 1045 7.56 -17.18 43.09
CA LYS A 1045 7.13 -17.48 44.47
C LYS A 1045 7.77 -18.75 45.05
N MET A 1046 8.22 -19.70 44.24
CA MET A 1046 8.96 -20.87 44.71
C MET A 1046 10.40 -20.50 45.08
N VAL A 1047 11.07 -19.67 44.28
CA VAL A 1047 12.43 -19.18 44.57
C VAL A 1047 12.45 -18.32 45.83
N GLU A 1048 11.49 -17.41 45.99
CA GLU A 1048 11.31 -16.62 47.22
C GLU A 1048 11.17 -17.53 48.46
N GLY A 1049 10.33 -18.56 48.38
CA GLY A 1049 10.11 -19.56 49.44
C GLY A 1049 11.22 -20.60 49.63
N LEU A 1050 12.29 -20.56 48.83
CA LEU A 1050 13.54 -21.28 49.07
C LEU A 1050 14.61 -20.38 49.72
N LEU A 1051 14.45 -19.06 49.61
CA LEU A 1051 15.41 -18.08 50.10
C LEU A 1051 15.08 -17.59 51.52
N TYR A 1052 13.85 -17.09 51.73
CA TYR A 1052 13.39 -16.44 52.97
C TYR A 1052 12.39 -17.31 53.75
N LYS A 1053 12.83 -18.50 54.15
CA LYS A 1053 11.97 -19.58 54.63
C LYS A 1053 11.98 -19.75 56.15
#